data_AF-A0A8J4GF87-F1
#
_entry.id   AF-A0A8J4GF87-F1
#
_cell.length_a   1.000
_cell.length_b   1.000
_cell.length_c   1.000
_cell.angle_alpha   90.00
_cell.angle_beta   90.00
_cell.angle_gamma   90.00
#
_symmetry.space_group_name_H-M   'P 1'
#
loop_
_entity.id
_entity.type
_entity.pdbx_description
1 polymer ?
#
loop_
_entity_poly.entity_id
_entity_poly.type
_entity_poly.pdbx_seq_one_letter_code
_entity_poly.pdbx_strand_id
1 'polypeptide(L)'
;MGCAASTAAPASAHPHPTPTWAAGSFKRGPLDGQASSSSSSESSESSGSGDAADPSPFLEYYTLAVLCDRKLFGPFLKLCSYDPDTGSLQLSLLVISTKAAQQECGEQLQIHWWDLSETQTAGAPPQPQPQPQPPSSCSRSAPARATEKAKLIEGIESVGACDGIGSFGDGSVATGAGTDGSRACGGDIDDGSGATGGCSSCYNVAEGEVGNSSGRGKGGEGGEGGEGGGGGGGGGSSCQHGIGKQQRRRGQQHQHVGVAVPVGAEAAPGELLYSWRDWRFWRFRFGTTCGEAPKRLAYQVSLLPECSYSISVPALEEPWRMAFYSCNGLDASEGQPFEGKGGAETALSLWQDLARRHEQQPFHLLLGGGDQLYNDSVFEGPLLKGWDKTEDDRDTAAKAALPFTDELAREVEEFYFSHYAAHWSQTAFKELFATIPTFNSWDDHDIVDGWGSYHGIINNSAMMQGVFRAAQLFYLLFQHHTTLDRLPSDGYWCESTSCALLRLGSSTALLVPDTRTCRSQDQVLPPSFLPQAQARLAALPATVQHVVVLLGGPVVYPRLPVQDALQKLSDLFTGDTLIGVLMQKTGLAAKVTKRFGMVAYLDDIIDQWSANQHLQERDQLLQTIMHLSAERAFRFTLLSGDVHCAGYGMIHGRGDESESDVEDMPVPTEKQRAADPRFIPQIVSSAIVNVPPPAPLLKLLCLTARKPQSILKDSVQRMVPLFGPKDDIDSFLLGRRNWCEATLGGPDGELSFSWRCEASRGSTEVDVFSVTVPPLVSSSCCQ
;
A
#
# COMPACT_ATOMS: atom_id res chain seq x y z
N MET A 1 40.99 -34.30 -25.80
CA MET A 1 42.34 -34.04 -25.28
C MET A 1 42.16 -32.90 -24.28
N GLY A 2 42.15 -33.05 -22.96
CA GLY A 2 42.91 -33.93 -22.08
C GLY A 2 43.94 -33.06 -21.32
N CYS A 3 43.77 -32.96 -19.99
CA CYS A 3 44.60 -32.33 -18.94
C CYS A 3 44.01 -31.05 -18.31
N ALA A 4 44.04 -30.84 -16.99
CA ALA A 4 44.28 -31.70 -15.82
C ALA A 4 43.88 -30.85 -14.60
N ALA A 5 43.21 -31.45 -13.62
CA ALA A 5 42.83 -30.82 -12.36
C ALA A 5 44.04 -30.72 -11.42
N SER A 6 44.23 -29.57 -10.76
CA SER A 6 45.08 -29.45 -9.57
C SER A 6 44.21 -29.02 -8.38
N THR A 7 43.98 -29.96 -7.49
CA THR A 7 43.38 -29.76 -6.17
C THR A 7 44.40 -29.20 -5.20
N ALA A 8 44.14 -28.01 -4.63
CA ALA A 8 44.80 -27.52 -3.44
C ALA A 8 43.72 -27.19 -2.39
N ALA A 9 43.74 -27.93 -1.28
CA ALA A 9 42.90 -27.69 -0.12
C ALA A 9 43.45 -26.56 0.74
N PRO A 10 42.61 -25.73 1.38
CA PRO A 10 42.98 -25.01 2.58
C PRO A 10 42.29 -25.56 3.84
N ALA A 11 42.89 -25.18 4.95
CA ALA A 11 42.77 -25.70 6.30
C ALA A 11 41.37 -25.63 6.93
N SER A 12 41.18 -26.55 7.87
CA SER A 12 40.07 -26.70 8.80
C SER A 12 39.73 -25.42 9.58
N ALA A 13 38.49 -24.96 9.44
CA ALA A 13 37.84 -24.05 10.38
C ALA A 13 36.81 -24.83 11.22
N HIS A 14 36.81 -24.58 12.52
CA HIS A 14 35.93 -25.19 13.51
C HIS A 14 34.44 -24.88 13.22
N PRO A 15 33.51 -25.84 13.41
CA PRO A 15 32.08 -25.56 13.26
C PRO A 15 31.55 -24.83 14.50
N HIS A 16 31.02 -23.61 14.29
CA HIS A 16 30.08 -22.99 15.21
C HIS A 16 28.71 -23.70 15.10
N PRO A 17 27.97 -23.87 16.21
CA PRO A 17 26.75 -24.65 16.21
C PRO A 17 25.61 -23.91 15.50
N THR A 18 25.06 -24.52 14.47
CA THR A 18 23.77 -24.19 13.86
C THR A 18 22.64 -24.40 14.87
N PRO A 19 21.79 -23.40 15.18
CA PRO A 19 20.57 -23.64 15.94
C PRO A 19 19.56 -24.35 15.05
N THR A 20 19.31 -25.63 15.35
CA THR A 20 18.19 -26.39 14.78
C THR A 20 16.88 -25.88 15.36
N TRP A 21 16.02 -25.31 14.51
CA TRP A 21 14.62 -25.03 14.84
C TRP A 21 13.85 -26.36 14.95
N ALA A 22 13.83 -26.93 16.15
CA ALA A 22 13.04 -28.12 16.44
C ALA A 22 11.64 -27.71 16.92
N ALA A 23 10.62 -28.07 16.13
CA ALA A 23 9.22 -28.00 16.51
C ALA A 23 8.95 -28.90 17.74
N GLY A 24 8.80 -28.29 18.92
CA GLY A 24 8.43 -28.96 20.15
C GLY A 24 6.92 -29.11 20.29
N SER A 25 6.40 -30.30 20.00
CA SER A 25 5.02 -30.69 20.28
C SER A 25 4.76 -30.82 21.79
N PHE A 26 3.97 -29.93 22.40
CA PHE A 26 3.47 -30.11 23.76
C PHE A 26 2.05 -30.69 23.76
N LYS A 27 1.93 -31.95 24.19
CA LYS A 27 0.66 -32.61 24.50
C LYS A 27 0.06 -32.00 25.77
N ARG A 28 -1.18 -31.50 25.69
CA ARG A 28 -1.99 -31.12 26.87
C ARG A 28 -2.53 -32.38 27.57
N GLY A 29 -2.32 -32.50 28.88
CA GLY A 29 -3.06 -33.40 29.76
C GLY A 29 -4.14 -32.63 30.55
N PRO A 30 -5.25 -33.25 30.97
CA PRO A 30 -6.36 -32.57 31.62
C PRO A 30 -6.17 -32.52 33.14
N LEU A 31 -6.60 -31.43 33.77
CA LEU A 31 -6.75 -31.36 35.24
C LEU A 31 -8.09 -30.74 35.61
N ASP A 32 -8.99 -31.62 36.07
CA ASP A 32 -10.10 -31.30 36.98
C ASP A 32 -9.57 -31.24 38.42
N GLY A 33 -10.17 -30.41 39.29
CA GLY A 33 -10.06 -30.62 40.75
C GLY A 33 -10.15 -29.39 41.66
N GLN A 34 -11.39 -29.01 41.99
CA GLN A 34 -11.93 -28.51 43.28
C GLN A 34 -11.02 -27.78 44.32
N ALA A 35 -11.45 -26.54 44.61
CA ALA A 35 -11.79 -25.94 45.92
C ALA A 35 -10.93 -26.21 47.19
N SER A 36 -10.53 -25.13 47.89
CA SER A 36 -11.07 -24.79 49.22
C SER A 36 -10.49 -23.49 49.80
N SER A 37 -11.31 -22.86 50.64
CA SER A 37 -11.22 -21.60 51.36
C SER A 37 -10.25 -21.59 52.55
N SER A 38 -9.71 -20.41 52.91
CA SER A 38 -9.76 -19.90 54.29
C SER A 38 -9.33 -18.43 54.41
N SER A 39 -10.13 -17.71 55.21
CA SER A 39 -10.12 -16.30 55.61
C SER A 39 -9.06 -15.88 56.64
N SER A 40 -8.70 -14.59 56.68
CA SER A 40 -8.79 -13.75 57.92
C SER A 40 -8.41 -12.25 57.71
N SER A 41 -9.43 -11.41 57.90
CA SER A 41 -9.51 -10.12 58.66
C SER A 41 -8.52 -8.95 58.45
N GLU A 42 -9.09 -7.88 57.86
CA GLU A 42 -9.22 -6.49 58.36
C GLU A 42 -8.03 -5.72 58.97
N SER A 43 -7.68 -4.61 58.32
CA SER A 43 -7.64 -3.29 58.97
C SER A 43 -7.86 -2.17 57.95
N SER A 44 -8.88 -1.37 58.20
CA SER A 44 -9.31 -0.19 57.45
C SER A 44 -8.38 1.02 57.66
N GLU A 45 -7.88 1.61 56.58
CA GLU A 45 -7.58 3.04 56.52
C GLU A 45 -8.08 3.62 55.20
N SER A 46 -8.93 4.63 55.34
CA SER A 46 -9.55 5.38 54.26
C SER A 46 -8.69 6.58 53.87
N SER A 47 -8.89 7.01 52.62
CA SER A 47 -8.61 8.33 52.03
C SER A 47 -7.28 8.49 51.32
N GLY A 48 -7.42 8.64 50.01
CA GLY A 48 -6.36 8.80 49.03
C GLY A 48 -6.95 8.43 47.68
N SER A 49 -7.90 9.23 47.20
CA SER A 49 -8.36 9.19 45.81
C SER A 49 -7.16 9.54 44.93
N GLY A 50 -6.35 8.53 44.62
CA GLY A 50 -5.39 8.59 43.54
C GLY A 50 -6.19 8.60 42.26
N ASP A 51 -6.03 9.67 41.50
CA ASP A 51 -6.57 9.83 40.16
C ASP A 51 -6.44 8.51 39.40
N ALA A 52 -7.57 7.94 39.02
CA ALA A 52 -7.59 6.91 37.99
C ALA A 52 -6.95 7.55 36.77
N ALA A 53 -5.73 7.14 36.45
CA ALA A 53 -5.07 7.51 35.22
C ALA A 53 -6.06 7.23 34.09
N ASP A 54 -6.53 8.29 33.45
CA ASP A 54 -7.42 8.21 32.31
C ASP A 54 -6.76 7.27 31.30
N PRO A 55 -7.33 6.08 31.03
CA PRO A 55 -6.73 5.18 30.06
C PRO A 55 -6.70 5.93 28.73
N SER A 56 -5.52 5.93 28.08
CA SER A 56 -5.36 6.53 26.75
C SER A 56 -6.54 6.11 25.85
N PRO A 57 -7.18 7.03 25.10
CA PRO A 57 -8.29 6.70 24.21
C PRO A 57 -7.92 5.66 23.13
N PHE A 58 -6.64 5.34 22.96
CA PHE A 58 -6.16 4.27 22.09
C PHE A 58 -6.31 2.86 22.70
N LEU A 59 -6.32 2.70 24.02
CA LEU A 59 -6.45 1.38 24.67
C LEU A 59 -7.89 0.86 24.63
N GLU A 60 -8.88 1.74 24.64
CA GLU A 60 -10.29 1.35 24.61
C GLU A 60 -10.64 0.61 23.30
N TYR A 61 -10.06 1.00 22.16
CA TYR A 61 -10.38 0.44 20.84
C TYR A 61 -9.98 -1.04 20.63
N TYR A 62 -9.06 -1.57 21.43
CA TYR A 62 -8.44 -2.88 21.20
C TYR A 62 -8.74 -3.93 22.28
N THR A 63 -9.72 -3.66 23.14
CA THR A 63 -10.22 -4.67 24.07
C THR A 63 -11.31 -5.51 23.42
N LEU A 64 -11.34 -6.82 23.73
CA LEU A 64 -12.48 -7.68 23.36
C LEU A 64 -13.83 -7.11 23.81
N ALA A 65 -13.85 -6.22 24.81
CA ALA A 65 -15.04 -5.50 25.26
C ALA A 65 -15.66 -4.62 24.15
N VAL A 66 -14.87 -4.05 23.23
CA VAL A 66 -15.40 -3.30 22.07
C VAL A 66 -15.95 -4.24 20.99
N LEU A 67 -15.53 -5.51 21.02
CA LEU A 67 -15.98 -6.55 20.09
C LEU A 67 -17.10 -7.44 20.67
N CYS A 68 -17.50 -7.24 21.94
CA CYS A 68 -18.27 -8.22 22.71
C CYS A 68 -19.66 -8.53 22.14
N ASP A 69 -20.28 -7.59 21.42
CA ASP A 69 -21.58 -7.78 20.79
C ASP A 69 -21.50 -8.50 19.44
N ARG A 70 -20.29 -8.72 18.91
CA ARG A 70 -20.10 -9.38 17.61
C ARG A 70 -20.05 -10.89 17.76
N LYS A 71 -20.82 -11.54 16.90
CA LYS A 71 -20.82 -13.01 16.76
C LYS A 71 -19.90 -13.52 15.65
N LEU A 72 -19.52 -12.64 14.71
CA LEU A 72 -18.84 -13.02 13.47
C LEU A 72 -18.05 -11.87 12.85
N PHE A 73 -16.97 -12.21 12.13
CA PHE A 73 -16.19 -11.34 11.24
C PHE A 73 -16.01 -11.98 9.85
N GLY A 74 -15.82 -11.13 8.84
CA GLY A 74 -15.73 -11.54 7.44
C GLY A 74 -17.08 -11.49 6.71
N PRO A 75 -17.17 -12.09 5.51
CA PRO A 75 -16.16 -12.96 4.91
C PRO A 75 -14.97 -12.20 4.30
N PHE A 76 -13.80 -12.83 4.29
CA PHE A 76 -12.59 -12.32 3.63
C PHE A 76 -12.16 -13.29 2.53
N LEU A 77 -11.93 -12.80 1.31
CA LEU A 77 -11.54 -13.59 0.15
C LEU A 77 -10.04 -13.50 -0.10
N LYS A 78 -9.45 -14.61 -0.52
CA LYS A 78 -8.05 -14.71 -0.91
C LYS A 78 -7.91 -15.54 -2.18
N LEU A 79 -7.01 -15.10 -3.08
CA LEU A 79 -6.56 -15.92 -4.20
C LEU A 79 -5.61 -17.02 -3.72
N CYS A 80 -5.89 -18.28 -4.04
CA CYS A 80 -4.98 -19.40 -3.75
C CYS A 80 -4.06 -19.68 -4.93
N SER A 81 -4.63 -19.84 -6.11
CA SER A 81 -3.90 -20.17 -7.33
C SER A 81 -4.77 -19.89 -8.55
N TYR A 82 -4.10 -19.62 -9.66
CA TYR A 82 -4.71 -19.61 -10.98
C TYR A 82 -3.84 -20.43 -11.93
N ASP A 83 -4.46 -21.32 -12.70
CA ASP A 83 -3.83 -22.06 -13.77
C ASP A 83 -4.36 -21.53 -15.12
N PRO A 84 -3.55 -20.81 -15.91
CA PRO A 84 -3.98 -20.29 -17.20
C PRO A 84 -4.21 -21.38 -18.25
N ASP A 85 -3.55 -22.54 -18.14
CA ASP A 85 -3.67 -23.60 -19.15
C ASP A 85 -5.03 -24.30 -19.07
N THR A 86 -5.58 -24.41 -17.85
CA THR A 86 -6.92 -24.98 -17.62
C THR A 86 -7.98 -23.93 -17.32
N GLY A 87 -7.60 -22.66 -17.14
CA GLY A 87 -8.46 -21.60 -16.60
C GLY A 87 -8.88 -21.79 -15.14
N SER A 88 -8.27 -22.71 -14.39
CA SER A 88 -8.72 -23.05 -13.03
C SER A 88 -8.37 -21.92 -12.06
N LEU A 89 -9.39 -21.30 -11.47
CA LEU A 89 -9.28 -20.27 -10.44
C LEU A 89 -9.67 -20.86 -9.08
N GLN A 90 -8.72 -20.92 -8.15
CA GLN A 90 -8.94 -21.44 -6.79
C GLN A 90 -8.87 -20.32 -5.76
N LEU A 91 -9.85 -20.30 -4.86
CA LEU A 91 -10.07 -19.25 -3.89
C LEU A 91 -10.19 -19.83 -2.47
N SER A 92 -9.93 -18.97 -1.49
CA SER A 92 -10.20 -19.25 -0.09
C SER A 92 -11.05 -18.14 0.50
N LEU A 93 -12.06 -18.52 1.28
CA LEU A 93 -12.86 -17.63 2.10
C LEU A 93 -12.55 -17.87 3.58
N LEU A 94 -12.32 -16.82 4.34
CA LEU A 94 -12.23 -16.87 5.80
C LEU A 94 -13.48 -16.25 6.42
N VAL A 95 -14.07 -16.96 7.37
CA VAL A 95 -15.12 -16.45 8.25
C VAL A 95 -14.75 -16.78 9.69
N ILE A 96 -14.78 -15.78 10.57
CA ILE A 96 -14.40 -15.96 11.97
C ILE A 96 -15.66 -15.86 12.80
N SER A 97 -16.01 -16.90 13.56
CA SER A 97 -17.24 -16.93 14.35
C SER A 97 -16.94 -17.20 15.83
N THR A 98 -17.83 -16.78 16.72
CA THR A 98 -17.84 -17.33 18.07
C THR A 98 -18.34 -18.78 18.04
N LYS A 99 -18.02 -19.56 19.07
CA LYS A 99 -18.56 -20.91 19.28
C LYS A 99 -20.09 -20.91 19.34
N ALA A 100 -20.70 -19.90 19.96
CA ALA A 100 -22.15 -19.76 20.04
C ALA A 100 -22.79 -19.55 18.65
N ALA A 101 -22.19 -18.68 17.82
CA ALA A 101 -22.66 -18.44 16.46
C ALA A 101 -22.58 -19.71 15.59
N GLN A 102 -21.50 -20.49 15.73
CA GLN A 102 -21.38 -21.78 15.06
C GLN A 102 -22.51 -22.73 15.49
N GLN A 103 -22.80 -22.83 16.80
CA GLN A 103 -23.83 -23.73 17.33
C GLN A 103 -25.24 -23.38 16.82
N GLU A 104 -25.53 -22.09 16.61
CA GLU A 104 -26.80 -21.62 16.04
C GLU A 104 -26.98 -22.08 14.57
N CYS A 105 -25.90 -22.22 13.80
CA CYS A 105 -25.91 -22.64 12.39
C CYS A 105 -25.75 -24.16 12.18
N GLY A 106 -25.32 -24.91 13.20
CA GLY A 106 -25.03 -26.33 13.13
C GLY A 106 -23.55 -26.68 12.91
N GLU A 107 -23.20 -27.97 13.02
CA GLU A 107 -21.79 -28.41 12.98
C GLU A 107 -21.19 -28.44 11.57
N GLN A 108 -21.99 -28.66 10.53
CA GLN A 108 -21.55 -28.66 9.13
C GLN A 108 -21.78 -27.29 8.48
N LEU A 109 -20.80 -26.41 8.64
CA LEU A 109 -20.78 -25.14 7.91
C LEU A 109 -20.45 -25.40 6.44
N GLN A 110 -21.12 -24.69 5.53
CA GLN A 110 -20.87 -24.78 4.10
C GLN A 110 -20.77 -23.41 3.45
N ILE A 111 -20.05 -23.37 2.33
CA ILE A 111 -20.17 -22.32 1.33
C ILE A 111 -20.95 -22.89 0.14
N HIS A 112 -21.82 -22.06 -0.43
CA HIS A 112 -22.47 -22.31 -1.71
C HIS A 112 -22.03 -21.26 -2.71
N TRP A 113 -21.79 -21.64 -3.97
CA TRP A 113 -21.47 -20.70 -5.04
C TRP A 113 -22.10 -21.10 -6.38
N TRP A 114 -22.32 -20.12 -7.25
CA TRP A 114 -22.94 -20.31 -8.55
C TRP A 114 -22.59 -19.17 -9.52
N ASP A 115 -22.68 -19.47 -10.83
CA ASP A 115 -22.48 -18.48 -11.88
C ASP A 115 -23.76 -17.65 -12.11
N LEU A 116 -23.66 -16.33 -12.00
CA LEU A 116 -24.78 -15.41 -12.24
C LEU A 116 -25.17 -15.30 -13.72
N SER A 117 -24.31 -15.71 -14.65
CA SER A 117 -24.63 -15.73 -16.08
C SER A 117 -25.55 -16.90 -16.46
N GLU A 118 -25.37 -18.06 -15.82
CA GLU A 118 -26.16 -19.26 -16.10
C GLU A 118 -27.60 -19.12 -15.58
N THR A 119 -27.78 -18.48 -14.43
CA THR A 119 -29.10 -18.29 -13.79
C THR A 119 -30.07 -17.40 -14.58
N GLN A 120 -29.60 -16.58 -15.54
CA GLN A 120 -30.49 -15.78 -16.41
C GLN A 120 -31.15 -16.61 -17.52
N THR A 121 -30.64 -17.79 -17.83
CA THR A 121 -31.16 -18.63 -18.93
C THR A 121 -32.30 -19.57 -18.52
N ALA A 122 -32.53 -19.76 -17.21
CA ALA A 122 -33.45 -20.78 -16.69
C ALA A 122 -34.89 -20.28 -16.43
N GLY A 123 -35.26 -19.05 -16.79
CA GLY A 123 -36.51 -18.44 -16.30
C GLY A 123 -37.18 -17.39 -17.17
N ALA A 124 -37.04 -17.41 -18.49
CA ALA A 124 -37.85 -16.54 -19.36
C ALA A 124 -39.24 -17.18 -19.60
N PRO A 125 -40.35 -16.63 -19.08
CA PRO A 125 -41.69 -17.06 -19.49
C PRO A 125 -41.92 -16.70 -20.98
N PRO A 126 -42.74 -17.46 -21.73
CA PRO A 126 -43.00 -17.17 -23.14
C PRO A 126 -43.61 -15.78 -23.28
N GLN A 127 -43.06 -14.98 -24.19
CA GLN A 127 -43.53 -13.60 -24.42
C GLN A 127 -45.03 -13.57 -24.79
N PRO A 128 -45.84 -12.67 -24.21
CA PRO A 128 -47.22 -12.49 -24.64
C PRO A 128 -47.28 -11.86 -26.04
N GLN A 129 -48.18 -12.36 -26.89
CA GLN A 129 -48.49 -11.76 -28.19
C GLN A 129 -48.98 -10.30 -28.03
N PRO A 130 -48.63 -9.39 -28.96
CA PRO A 130 -49.01 -7.98 -28.86
C PRO A 130 -50.50 -7.79 -29.11
N GLN A 131 -51.20 -7.17 -28.15
CA GLN A 131 -52.56 -6.66 -28.34
C GLN A 131 -52.54 -5.20 -28.85
N PRO A 132 -53.56 -4.78 -29.64
CA PRO A 132 -53.52 -3.57 -30.46
C PRO A 132 -53.75 -2.28 -29.64
N GLN A 133 -53.04 -1.21 -30.01
CA GLN A 133 -53.12 0.11 -29.37
C GLN A 133 -54.37 0.92 -29.80
N PRO A 134 -54.99 1.70 -28.89
CA PRO A 134 -55.91 2.77 -29.25
C PRO A 134 -55.18 4.13 -29.47
N PRO A 135 -55.82 5.10 -30.15
CA PRO A 135 -55.13 6.09 -30.99
C PRO A 135 -54.61 7.33 -30.25
N SER A 136 -53.63 7.93 -30.91
CA SER A 136 -52.86 9.14 -30.61
C SER A 136 -53.67 10.42 -30.36
N SER A 137 -53.15 11.28 -29.47
CA SER A 137 -53.32 12.74 -29.56
C SER A 137 -52.00 13.48 -29.29
N CYS A 138 -51.54 14.23 -30.29
CA CYS A 138 -50.44 15.22 -30.29
C CYS A 138 -50.59 16.24 -29.13
N SER A 139 -49.56 16.87 -28.56
CA SER A 139 -48.47 17.72 -29.09
C SER A 139 -47.66 18.20 -27.84
N ARG A 140 -46.39 18.63 -27.80
CA ARG A 140 -45.56 19.52 -28.64
C ARG A 140 -44.06 19.28 -28.35
N SER A 141 -43.26 19.85 -29.24
CA SER A 141 -41.82 19.75 -29.52
C SER A 141 -40.83 20.51 -28.60
N ALA A 142 -39.67 19.85 -28.39
CA ALA A 142 -38.25 20.31 -28.45
C ALA A 142 -37.69 21.36 -27.44
N PRO A 143 -36.34 21.47 -27.23
CA PRO A 143 -35.22 20.75 -27.86
C PRO A 143 -34.19 20.10 -26.90
N ALA A 144 -33.40 19.19 -27.46
CA ALA A 144 -32.19 18.62 -26.87
C ALA A 144 -31.02 19.62 -26.89
N ARG A 145 -30.17 19.57 -25.85
CA ARG A 145 -28.87 20.26 -25.84
C ARG A 145 -27.81 19.28 -25.34
N ALA A 146 -26.96 18.86 -26.26
CA ALA A 146 -25.70 18.19 -26.00
C ALA A 146 -24.66 19.21 -25.52
N THR A 147 -23.79 18.81 -24.59
CA THR A 147 -22.43 19.36 -24.50
C THR A 147 -21.51 18.34 -23.85
N GLU A 148 -20.63 17.81 -24.69
CA GLU A 148 -19.44 17.03 -24.41
C GLU A 148 -18.24 17.99 -24.34
N LYS A 149 -17.24 17.70 -23.49
CA LYS A 149 -15.84 18.14 -23.65
C LYS A 149 -14.93 17.39 -22.66
N ALA A 150 -14.28 16.33 -23.16
CA ALA A 150 -13.02 15.81 -22.64
C ALA A 150 -11.91 16.18 -23.65
N LYS A 151 -10.78 16.67 -23.17
CA LYS A 151 -9.61 17.02 -24.01
C LYS A 151 -8.65 15.83 -24.00
N LEU A 152 -8.46 15.24 -25.17
CA LEU A 152 -7.31 14.39 -25.52
C LEU A 152 -6.29 15.29 -26.25
N ILE A 153 -5.01 15.19 -25.91
CA ILE A 153 -3.91 15.84 -26.64
C ILE A 153 -3.15 14.75 -27.37
N GLU A 154 -3.28 14.71 -28.68
CA GLU A 154 -2.37 14.04 -29.61
C GLU A 154 -2.11 14.94 -30.81
N GLY A 155 -0.89 14.92 -31.30
CA GLY A 155 -0.48 15.50 -32.57
C GLY A 155 1.03 15.51 -32.73
N ILE A 156 1.65 15.20 -33.86
CA ILE A 156 1.21 14.92 -35.24
C ILE A 156 2.41 14.23 -35.91
N GLU A 157 2.22 13.18 -36.72
CA GLU A 157 2.98 12.99 -37.97
C GLU A 157 2.15 12.29 -39.08
N SER A 158 2.11 12.98 -40.22
CA SER A 158 2.05 12.56 -41.64
C SER A 158 1.10 11.47 -42.13
N VAL A 159 0.26 11.83 -43.12
CA VAL A 159 0.16 11.27 -44.50
C VAL A 159 -0.75 12.24 -45.29
N GLY A 160 -0.62 12.58 -46.58
CA GLY A 160 -0.16 11.86 -47.76
C GLY A 160 -1.30 11.80 -48.78
N ALA A 161 -1.03 12.27 -50.02
CA ALA A 161 -1.82 12.20 -51.27
C ALA A 161 -2.96 13.23 -51.46
N CYS A 162 -3.30 13.72 -52.66
CA CYS A 162 -2.76 13.74 -54.04
C CYS A 162 -3.63 14.76 -54.84
N ASP A 163 -3.21 15.07 -56.08
CA ASP A 163 -3.83 15.96 -57.10
C ASP A 163 -3.58 17.47 -56.90
N GLY A 164 -3.04 18.24 -57.85
CA GLY A 164 -2.67 18.03 -59.24
C GLY A 164 -2.45 19.40 -59.90
N ILE A 165 -1.68 19.40 -61.00
CA ILE A 165 -1.53 20.46 -62.01
C ILE A 165 -0.50 21.57 -61.73
N GLY A 166 0.52 21.66 -62.61
CA GLY A 166 0.89 22.96 -63.17
C GLY A 166 2.36 23.42 -63.14
N SER A 167 3.26 22.71 -63.84
CA SER A 167 4.23 23.24 -64.82
C SER A 167 5.34 24.27 -64.46
N PHE A 168 6.51 24.02 -65.09
CA PHE A 168 7.69 24.88 -65.32
C PHE A 168 8.56 25.20 -64.08
N GLY A 169 9.89 25.09 -64.09
CA GLY A 169 10.87 24.77 -65.12
C GLY A 169 12.27 25.16 -64.60
N ASP A 170 13.26 24.34 -64.95
CA ASP A 170 14.71 24.61 -65.09
C ASP A 170 15.61 25.12 -63.95
N GLY A 171 16.82 24.52 -63.95
CA GLY A 171 18.09 25.19 -63.66
C GLY A 171 18.63 24.99 -62.24
N SER A 172 19.36 23.92 -61.89
CA SER A 172 20.75 23.59 -62.25
C SER A 172 21.84 24.46 -61.56
N VAL A 173 22.77 23.76 -60.88
CA VAL A 173 24.19 24.09 -60.63
C VAL A 173 24.47 25.15 -59.54
N ALA A 174 24.92 24.81 -58.34
CA ALA A 174 26.21 24.29 -57.84
C ALA A 174 27.25 25.36 -57.45
N THR A 175 28.00 25.03 -56.39
CA THR A 175 29.28 25.62 -55.91
C THR A 175 29.18 27.01 -55.27
N GLY A 176 29.88 27.37 -54.20
CA GLY A 176 30.93 26.73 -53.41
C GLY A 176 31.61 27.80 -52.53
N ALA A 177 32.18 27.35 -51.41
CA ALA A 177 33.30 27.92 -50.63
C ALA A 177 33.35 29.44 -50.35
N GLY A 178 33.30 29.83 -49.07
CA GLY A 178 34.50 30.26 -48.34
C GLY A 178 34.44 31.79 -48.14
N THR A 179 35.07 32.48 -47.21
CA THR A 179 35.96 32.25 -46.06
C THR A 179 36.09 33.64 -45.41
N ASP A 180 36.38 33.69 -44.10
CA ASP A 180 36.98 34.83 -43.37
C ASP A 180 36.23 36.18 -43.35
N GLY A 181 36.23 36.95 -42.28
CA GLY A 181 36.94 36.83 -41.02
C GLY A 181 36.92 38.18 -40.30
N SER A 182 36.95 38.09 -38.97
CA SER A 182 37.71 38.96 -38.08
C SER A 182 37.29 40.42 -37.83
N ARG A 183 37.48 40.76 -36.55
CA ARG A 183 37.73 42.08 -35.93
C ARG A 183 36.52 42.98 -35.66
N ALA A 184 36.51 43.80 -34.61
CA ALA A 184 37.26 43.90 -33.34
C ALA A 184 36.76 45.19 -32.67
N CYS A 185 36.74 45.18 -31.33
CA CYS A 185 37.10 46.28 -30.43
C CYS A 185 36.24 47.56 -30.29
N GLY A 186 36.05 47.91 -29.01
CA GLY A 186 36.04 49.26 -28.45
C GLY A 186 34.64 49.87 -28.35
N GLY A 187 34.22 50.55 -27.28
CA GLY A 187 34.81 51.03 -26.04
C GLY A 187 33.67 51.79 -25.32
N ASP A 188 33.52 51.62 -24.02
CA ASP A 188 33.83 52.61 -22.98
C ASP A 188 32.77 53.71 -22.73
N ILE A 189 32.28 53.71 -21.47
CA ILE A 189 32.04 54.83 -20.54
C ILE A 189 30.83 55.78 -20.84
N ASP A 190 29.83 55.84 -19.95
CA ASP A 190 29.74 56.84 -18.85
C ASP A 190 28.44 56.76 -18.00
N ASP A 191 28.53 57.29 -16.79
CA ASP A 191 27.54 57.34 -15.69
C ASP A 191 26.24 58.14 -15.96
N GLY A 192 25.17 57.87 -15.20
CA GLY A 192 24.05 58.81 -15.08
C GLY A 192 22.75 58.31 -14.43
N SER A 193 22.54 58.72 -13.17
CA SER A 193 21.32 58.74 -12.35
C SER A 193 19.95 58.92 -13.03
N GLY A 194 18.89 58.33 -12.46
CA GLY A 194 17.52 58.87 -12.58
C GLY A 194 16.39 57.85 -12.38
N ALA A 195 15.70 57.93 -11.25
CA ALA A 195 14.43 57.25 -11.01
C ALA A 195 13.29 57.86 -11.84
N THR A 196 12.34 57.03 -12.28
CA THR A 196 10.86 57.22 -12.33
C THR A 196 10.25 56.41 -13.47
N GLY A 197 9.11 55.75 -13.20
CA GLY A 197 8.30 55.11 -14.24
C GLY A 197 7.63 53.82 -13.76
N GLY A 198 6.55 53.95 -13.00
CA GLY A 198 5.66 52.82 -12.70
C GLY A 198 4.80 52.43 -13.90
N CYS A 199 4.27 51.21 -13.88
CA CYS A 199 2.93 50.98 -14.36
C CYS A 199 2.30 49.78 -13.63
N SER A 200 1.04 49.98 -13.28
CA SER A 200 0.26 49.22 -12.33
C SER A 200 -0.59 48.14 -13.03
N SER A 201 -0.93 47.13 -12.22
CA SER A 201 -2.24 46.47 -12.08
C SER A 201 -3.46 47.33 -12.53
N CYS A 202 -4.67 46.86 -12.85
CA CYS A 202 -5.35 45.58 -12.81
C CYS A 202 -6.75 45.77 -13.48
N TYR A 203 -7.37 44.65 -13.85
CA TYR A 203 -8.82 44.33 -13.86
C TYR A 203 -9.86 45.47 -13.73
N ASN A 204 -10.75 45.55 -14.73
CA ASN A 204 -12.05 46.21 -14.65
C ASN A 204 -13.10 45.28 -14.03
N VAL A 205 -13.83 45.78 -13.03
CA VAL A 205 -15.18 45.34 -12.64
C VAL A 205 -16.08 46.58 -12.73
N ALA A 206 -17.22 46.43 -13.38
CA ALA A 206 -18.21 47.49 -13.56
C ALA A 206 -19.13 47.65 -12.34
N GLU A 207 -19.05 48.86 -11.79
CA GLU A 207 -20.08 49.78 -11.26
C GLU A 207 -21.30 49.30 -10.44
N GLY A 208 -21.46 50.04 -9.33
CA GLY A 208 -22.62 50.08 -8.43
C GLY A 208 -22.40 51.06 -7.27
N GLU A 209 -22.29 52.35 -7.61
CA GLU A 209 -22.60 53.58 -6.83
C GLU A 209 -23.57 53.40 -5.63
N VAL A 210 -23.62 54.12 -4.48
CA VAL A 210 -23.10 55.35 -3.83
C VAL A 210 -23.33 55.08 -2.32
N GLY A 211 -22.64 55.55 -1.29
CA GLY A 211 -21.55 56.50 -1.09
C GLY A 211 -21.56 56.95 0.38
N ASN A 212 -20.42 57.49 0.82
CA ASN A 212 -20.18 58.34 2.00
C ASN A 212 -20.49 57.76 3.41
N SER A 213 -19.68 57.97 4.43
CA SER A 213 -18.52 58.85 4.60
C SER A 213 -17.86 58.54 5.95
N SER A 214 -16.52 58.64 5.98
CA SER A 214 -15.64 59.11 7.07
C SER A 214 -15.91 58.67 8.51
N GLY A 215 -14.97 58.17 9.30
CA GLY A 215 -13.51 58.25 9.23
C GLY A 215 -12.93 58.35 10.65
N ARG A 216 -11.63 58.04 10.79
CA ARG A 216 -10.76 58.14 12.00
C ARG A 216 -11.12 57.20 13.17
N GLY A 217 -10.19 56.56 13.87
CA GLY A 217 -8.73 56.61 13.86
C GLY A 217 -8.21 56.32 15.27
N LYS A 218 -7.20 55.43 15.36
CA LYS A 218 -6.12 55.29 16.37
C LYS A 218 -6.42 55.20 17.89
N GLY A 219 -5.62 54.32 18.52
CA GLY A 219 -5.25 54.32 19.95
C GLY A 219 -6.10 53.33 20.74
N GLY A 220 -5.59 52.45 21.59
CA GLY A 220 -4.33 52.44 22.32
C GLY A 220 -4.68 52.11 23.78
N GLU A 221 -4.11 51.02 24.27
CA GLU A 221 -3.87 50.65 25.69
C GLU A 221 -5.00 50.73 26.75
N GLY A 222 -5.17 49.59 27.42
CA GLY A 222 -5.24 49.57 28.89
C GLY A 222 -6.63 49.44 29.50
N GLY A 223 -6.71 48.62 30.56
CA GLY A 223 -7.72 48.80 31.60
C GLY A 223 -8.45 47.53 32.01
N GLU A 224 -7.90 46.87 33.01
CA GLU A 224 -8.56 45.90 33.89
C GLU A 224 -9.80 46.47 34.59
N GLY A 225 -10.64 45.54 35.09
CA GLY A 225 -11.60 45.76 36.17
C GLY A 225 -12.96 46.28 35.69
N GLY A 226 -14.10 45.76 36.11
CA GLY A 226 -14.39 44.93 37.26
C GLY A 226 -15.81 45.28 37.71
N GLU A 227 -16.56 44.24 38.05
CA GLU A 227 -17.69 44.24 39.00
C GLU A 227 -19.03 44.90 38.67
N GLY A 228 -20.08 44.22 39.16
CA GLY A 228 -21.44 44.74 39.38
C GLY A 228 -22.42 44.22 38.33
N GLY A 229 -23.18 43.16 38.51
CA GLY A 229 -23.85 42.72 39.73
C GLY A 229 -25.35 42.98 39.60
N GLY A 230 -26.15 41.92 39.69
CA GLY A 230 -27.57 42.05 40.03
C GLY A 230 -28.56 41.31 39.13
N GLY A 231 -29.16 40.26 39.69
CA GLY A 231 -30.61 40.15 39.67
C GLY A 231 -31.22 39.04 38.83
N GLY A 232 -31.43 37.88 39.46
CA GLY A 232 -32.79 37.35 39.63
C GLY A 232 -33.36 36.42 38.56
N GLY A 233 -33.74 35.22 39.00
CA GLY A 233 -35.05 34.67 38.66
C GLY A 233 -35.08 33.50 37.67
N GLY A 234 -35.07 32.29 38.23
CA GLY A 234 -36.02 31.20 37.97
C GLY A 234 -36.37 30.82 36.53
N GLY A 235 -36.12 29.55 36.18
CA GLY A 235 -36.81 28.90 35.07
C GLY A 235 -36.11 27.63 34.61
N GLY A 236 -36.47 26.49 35.20
CA GLY A 236 -36.21 25.21 34.58
C GLY A 236 -37.00 25.09 33.27
N SER A 237 -36.33 24.70 32.19
CA SER A 237 -36.98 24.10 31.03
C SER A 237 -35.95 23.28 30.24
N SER A 238 -36.11 21.97 30.33
CA SER A 238 -35.69 21.02 29.32
C SER A 238 -36.14 21.46 27.93
N CYS A 239 -35.22 21.53 26.96
CA CYS A 239 -35.57 21.60 25.54
C CYS A 239 -34.63 20.71 24.73
N GLN A 240 -35.15 19.51 24.45
CA GLN A 240 -34.80 18.66 23.32
C GLN A 240 -34.62 19.49 22.05
N HIS A 241 -33.56 19.24 21.28
CA HIS A 241 -33.50 19.64 19.88
C HIS A 241 -33.09 18.45 19.01
N GLY A 242 -34.13 17.80 18.48
CA GLY A 242 -34.24 17.45 17.06
C GLY A 242 -33.14 16.59 16.43
N ILE A 243 -33.34 15.27 16.50
CA ILE A 243 -32.76 14.32 15.55
C ILE A 243 -33.32 14.66 14.15
N GLY A 244 -32.51 15.37 13.36
CA GLY A 244 -32.77 15.57 11.94
C GLY A 244 -32.66 14.24 11.20
N LYS A 245 -33.78 13.77 10.65
CA LYS A 245 -33.82 12.64 9.71
C LYS A 245 -32.95 12.97 8.48
N GLN A 246 -31.70 12.53 8.48
CA GLN A 246 -30.91 12.46 7.26
C GLN A 246 -31.50 11.39 6.34
N GLN A 247 -31.92 11.83 5.15
CA GLN A 247 -32.25 10.96 4.04
C GLN A 247 -31.04 10.09 3.71
N ARG A 248 -31.14 8.80 4.04
CA ARG A 248 -30.30 7.75 3.47
C ARG A 248 -30.36 7.84 1.95
N ARG A 249 -29.31 8.38 1.33
CA ARG A 249 -29.00 8.08 -0.07
C ARG A 249 -28.60 6.59 -0.11
N ARG A 250 -29.45 5.78 -0.73
CA ARG A 250 -29.17 4.38 -1.06
C ARG A 250 -27.94 4.34 -1.97
N GLY A 251 -26.78 3.98 -1.44
CA GLY A 251 -25.78 3.27 -2.24
C GLY A 251 -26.36 1.91 -2.60
N GLN A 252 -26.30 1.52 -3.87
CA GLN A 252 -26.66 0.17 -4.27
C GLN A 252 -25.68 -0.79 -3.59
N GLN A 253 -26.23 -1.69 -2.76
CA GLN A 253 -25.47 -2.64 -1.95
C GLN A 253 -24.93 -3.75 -2.85
N HIS A 254 -23.61 -3.99 -2.84
CA HIS A 254 -23.00 -5.24 -3.35
C HIS A 254 -23.33 -6.44 -2.45
N GLN A 255 -23.89 -6.18 -1.27
CA GLN A 255 -24.61 -7.15 -0.47
C GLN A 255 -26.02 -7.31 -1.05
N HIS A 256 -26.25 -8.36 -1.83
CA HIS A 256 -27.61 -8.69 -2.24
C HIS A 256 -28.33 -9.30 -1.03
N VAL A 257 -29.24 -8.53 -0.43
CA VAL A 257 -30.18 -9.04 0.58
C VAL A 257 -31.04 -10.13 -0.06
N GLY A 258 -30.88 -11.37 0.40
CA GLY A 258 -31.84 -12.45 0.13
C GLY A 258 -31.88 -13.01 -1.29
N VAL A 259 -30.73 -13.30 -1.93
CA VAL A 259 -30.74 -14.24 -3.07
C VAL A 259 -30.77 -15.64 -2.50
N ALA A 260 -31.90 -16.34 -2.67
CA ALA A 260 -31.99 -17.75 -2.31
C ALA A 260 -30.93 -18.55 -3.10
N VAL A 261 -30.20 -19.43 -2.41
CA VAL A 261 -29.23 -20.33 -3.07
C VAL A 261 -29.96 -21.10 -4.18
N PRO A 262 -29.54 -20.99 -5.45
CA PRO A 262 -30.24 -21.63 -6.55
C PRO A 262 -30.08 -23.15 -6.49
N VAL A 263 -31.06 -23.85 -7.05
CA VAL A 263 -30.97 -25.30 -7.27
C VAL A 263 -29.80 -25.56 -8.22
N GLY A 264 -28.85 -26.39 -7.79
CA GLY A 264 -27.64 -26.69 -8.57
C GLY A 264 -26.42 -25.85 -8.21
N ALA A 265 -26.50 -24.96 -7.21
CA ALA A 265 -25.32 -24.32 -6.65
C ALA A 265 -24.31 -25.36 -6.16
N GLU A 266 -23.04 -25.13 -6.46
CA GLU A 266 -21.95 -25.92 -5.92
C GLU A 266 -21.81 -25.66 -4.41
N ALA A 267 -21.23 -26.63 -3.69
CA ALA A 267 -21.04 -26.51 -2.25
C ALA A 267 -19.73 -27.15 -1.77
N ALA A 268 -19.14 -26.56 -0.74
CA ALA A 268 -17.96 -27.10 -0.07
C ALA A 268 -18.07 -26.92 1.46
N PRO A 269 -17.58 -27.88 2.25
CA PRO A 269 -17.58 -27.76 3.70
C PRO A 269 -16.56 -26.73 4.18
N GLY A 270 -16.87 -26.11 5.32
CA GLY A 270 -15.92 -25.32 6.08
C GLY A 270 -14.92 -26.19 6.83
N GLU A 271 -13.65 -25.82 6.76
CA GLU A 271 -12.56 -26.38 7.55
C GLU A 271 -12.30 -25.48 8.76
N LEU A 272 -12.28 -26.06 9.96
CA LEU A 272 -11.83 -25.34 11.14
C LEU A 272 -10.30 -25.21 11.07
N LEU A 273 -9.82 -24.03 10.70
CA LEU A 273 -8.40 -23.75 10.53
C LEU A 273 -7.71 -23.55 11.88
N TYR A 274 -8.34 -22.79 12.80
CA TYR A 274 -7.79 -22.50 14.12
C TYR A 274 -8.87 -22.15 15.13
N SER A 275 -8.58 -22.40 16.40
CA SER A 275 -9.42 -21.99 17.54
C SER A 275 -8.61 -21.13 18.48
N TRP A 276 -9.06 -19.89 18.70
CA TRP A 276 -8.45 -18.98 19.66
C TRP A 276 -9.52 -18.52 20.64
N ARG A 277 -9.38 -18.93 21.92
CA ARG A 277 -10.43 -18.73 22.95
C ARG A 277 -11.81 -19.22 22.44
N ASP A 278 -12.81 -18.35 22.44
CA ASP A 278 -14.17 -18.64 21.94
C ASP A 278 -14.33 -18.43 20.42
N TRP A 279 -13.32 -17.88 19.75
CA TRP A 279 -13.34 -17.62 18.32
C TRP A 279 -12.86 -18.84 17.52
N ARG A 280 -13.46 -19.03 16.34
CA ARG A 280 -13.21 -20.13 15.41
C ARG A 280 -12.95 -19.52 14.04
N PHE A 281 -11.81 -19.85 13.47
CA PHE A 281 -11.40 -19.44 12.13
C PHE A 281 -11.82 -20.53 11.14
N TRP A 282 -12.85 -20.25 10.35
CA TRP A 282 -13.38 -21.18 9.36
C TRP A 282 -12.89 -20.82 7.97
N ARG A 283 -12.23 -21.77 7.32
CA ARG A 283 -11.77 -21.65 5.95
C ARG A 283 -12.66 -22.44 5.01
N PHE A 284 -13.11 -21.82 3.94
CA PHE A 284 -13.81 -22.48 2.85
C PHE A 284 -12.95 -22.41 1.59
N ARG A 285 -12.74 -23.55 0.93
CA ARG A 285 -12.06 -23.62 -0.37
C ARG A 285 -13.10 -23.86 -1.45
N PHE A 286 -13.03 -23.06 -2.50
CA PHE A 286 -13.92 -23.14 -3.64
C PHE A 286 -13.22 -22.56 -4.86
N GLY A 287 -13.78 -22.78 -6.03
CA GLY A 287 -13.15 -22.33 -7.27
C GLY A 287 -14.10 -22.41 -8.45
N THR A 288 -13.60 -21.96 -9.59
CA THR A 288 -14.32 -22.05 -10.85
C THR A 288 -13.32 -22.12 -12.00
N THR A 289 -13.81 -22.25 -13.23
CA THR A 289 -12.98 -22.17 -14.44
C THR A 289 -13.33 -20.92 -15.22
N CYS A 290 -12.32 -20.16 -15.65
CA CYS A 290 -12.44 -19.03 -16.57
C CYS A 290 -12.96 -19.52 -17.93
N GLY A 291 -13.94 -18.80 -18.50
CA GLY A 291 -14.50 -19.11 -19.82
C GLY A 291 -13.99 -18.17 -20.92
N GLU A 292 -14.62 -18.24 -22.10
CA GLU A 292 -14.35 -17.32 -23.22
C GLU A 292 -14.83 -15.88 -22.95
N ALA A 293 -15.79 -15.72 -22.03
CA ALA A 293 -16.32 -14.43 -21.62
C ALA A 293 -16.17 -14.25 -20.10
N PRO A 294 -16.01 -13.00 -19.61
CA PRO A 294 -16.00 -12.73 -18.18
C PRO A 294 -17.33 -13.11 -17.56
N LYS A 295 -17.28 -13.55 -16.30
CA LYS A 295 -18.48 -13.94 -15.54
C LYS A 295 -18.43 -13.41 -14.11
N ARG A 296 -19.59 -13.50 -13.43
CA ARG A 296 -19.70 -13.18 -12.01
C ARG A 296 -20.08 -14.42 -11.22
N LEU A 297 -19.25 -14.77 -10.25
CA LEU A 297 -19.51 -15.88 -9.35
C LEU A 297 -20.12 -15.33 -8.06
N ALA A 298 -21.35 -15.71 -7.76
CA ALA A 298 -21.98 -15.40 -6.49
C ALA A 298 -21.68 -16.49 -5.46
N TYR A 299 -21.59 -16.12 -4.19
CA TYR A 299 -21.46 -17.06 -3.09
C TYR A 299 -22.24 -16.64 -1.84
N GLN A 300 -22.55 -17.63 -1.02
CA GLN A 300 -23.17 -17.49 0.29
C GLN A 300 -22.58 -18.51 1.27
N VAL A 301 -22.46 -18.14 2.54
CA VAL A 301 -21.95 -19.03 3.61
C VAL A 301 -23.07 -19.30 4.61
N SER A 302 -23.15 -20.53 5.13
CA SER A 302 -24.19 -20.93 6.10
C SER A 302 -24.20 -20.08 7.38
N LEU A 303 -23.06 -19.52 7.78
CA LEU A 303 -22.93 -18.58 8.91
C LEU A 303 -23.55 -17.20 8.64
N LEU A 304 -23.81 -16.88 7.37
CA LEU A 304 -24.34 -15.61 6.89
C LEU A 304 -25.48 -15.86 5.87
N PRO A 305 -26.56 -16.55 6.26
CA PRO A 305 -27.59 -17.02 5.32
C PRO A 305 -28.40 -15.90 4.65
N GLU A 306 -28.38 -14.69 5.22
CA GLU A 306 -29.06 -13.51 4.67
C GLU A 306 -28.16 -12.69 3.73
N CYS A 307 -26.87 -13.03 3.65
CA CYS A 307 -25.88 -12.29 2.88
C CYS A 307 -25.38 -13.14 1.72
N SER A 308 -25.32 -12.54 0.54
CA SER A 308 -24.60 -13.08 -0.61
C SER A 308 -23.70 -12.01 -1.19
N TYR A 309 -22.57 -12.45 -1.74
CA TYR A 309 -21.57 -11.59 -2.36
C TYR A 309 -21.29 -12.11 -3.76
N SER A 310 -20.69 -11.28 -4.61
CA SER A 310 -20.28 -11.67 -5.95
C SER A 310 -18.87 -11.22 -6.24
N ILE A 311 -18.09 -12.10 -6.88
CA ILE A 311 -16.75 -11.81 -7.38
C ILE A 311 -16.77 -11.79 -8.90
N SER A 312 -15.87 -11.01 -9.49
CA SER A 312 -15.69 -10.99 -10.95
C SER A 312 -14.58 -11.95 -11.35
N VAL A 313 -14.86 -12.78 -12.35
CA VAL A 313 -13.93 -13.78 -12.89
C VAL A 313 -13.61 -13.39 -14.34
N PRO A 314 -12.32 -13.17 -14.68
CA PRO A 314 -11.94 -12.75 -16.02
C PRO A 314 -12.18 -13.87 -17.05
N ALA A 315 -12.30 -13.49 -18.33
CA ALA A 315 -12.14 -14.47 -19.40
C ALA A 315 -10.68 -14.98 -19.47
N LEU A 316 -10.48 -16.11 -20.15
CA LEU A 316 -9.14 -16.72 -20.31
C LEU A 316 -8.10 -15.76 -20.91
N GLU A 317 -8.49 -15.00 -21.93
CA GLU A 317 -7.62 -14.07 -22.66
C GLU A 317 -7.78 -12.61 -22.20
N GLU A 318 -8.56 -12.36 -21.15
CA GLU A 318 -8.78 -10.99 -20.67
C GLU A 318 -7.63 -10.50 -19.80
N PRO A 319 -7.19 -9.24 -19.97
CA PRO A 319 -6.20 -8.64 -19.08
C PRO A 319 -6.67 -8.63 -17.63
N TRP A 320 -5.81 -9.03 -16.70
CA TRP A 320 -6.15 -9.01 -15.29
C TRP A 320 -6.06 -7.59 -14.74
N ARG A 321 -7.10 -7.15 -14.03
CA ARG A 321 -7.09 -5.86 -13.33
C ARG A 321 -6.85 -6.06 -11.85
N MET A 322 -5.92 -5.30 -11.30
CA MET A 322 -5.53 -5.35 -9.90
C MET A 322 -5.59 -3.96 -9.28
N ALA A 323 -5.86 -3.93 -7.98
CA ALA A 323 -5.62 -2.75 -7.15
C ALA A 323 -4.51 -3.09 -6.15
N PHE A 324 -3.52 -2.23 -6.02
CA PHE A 324 -2.43 -2.33 -5.07
C PHE A 324 -2.58 -1.26 -3.99
N TYR A 325 -2.40 -1.67 -2.73
CA TYR A 325 -2.44 -0.80 -1.56
C TYR A 325 -1.37 -1.20 -0.54
N SER A 326 -0.89 -0.23 0.23
CA SER A 326 0.01 -0.42 1.37
C SER A 326 -0.24 0.67 2.42
N CYS A 327 0.29 0.48 3.63
CA CYS A 327 0.27 1.49 4.69
C CYS A 327 -1.19 1.91 5.00
N ASN A 328 -1.99 0.90 5.31
CA ASN A 328 -3.42 0.96 5.53
C ASN A 328 -3.74 1.16 7.03
N GLY A 329 -3.11 2.14 7.65
CA GLY A 329 -3.36 2.49 9.04
C GLY A 329 -2.68 3.80 9.39
N LEU A 330 -2.61 4.10 10.68
CA LEU A 330 -1.96 5.29 11.21
C LEU A 330 -1.05 4.84 12.35
N ASP A 331 0.09 5.50 12.45
CA ASP A 331 0.99 5.33 13.58
C ASP A 331 0.40 5.90 14.87
N ALA A 332 0.73 5.27 16.00
CA ALA A 332 0.30 5.73 17.32
C ALA A 332 0.78 7.16 17.64
N SER A 333 1.86 7.61 17.01
CA SER A 333 2.48 8.93 17.20
C SER A 333 1.84 10.05 16.37
N GLU A 334 1.09 9.72 15.32
CA GLU A 334 0.50 10.72 14.41
C GLU A 334 -0.75 11.42 14.97
N GLY A 335 -1.24 10.98 16.13
CA GLY A 335 -2.39 11.56 16.82
C GLY A 335 -3.70 11.30 16.08
N GLN A 336 -4.64 12.25 16.12
CA GLN A 336 -5.84 12.26 15.28
C GLN A 336 -5.60 13.22 14.11
N PRO A 337 -4.87 12.82 13.05
CA PRO A 337 -4.51 13.72 11.94
C PRO A 337 -5.71 14.24 11.14
N PHE A 338 -6.93 13.79 11.47
CA PHE A 338 -8.20 14.08 10.81
C PHE A 338 -9.18 14.92 11.66
N GLU A 339 -8.70 15.69 12.64
CA GLU A 339 -9.54 16.67 13.35
C GLU A 339 -10.07 17.75 12.38
N GLY A 340 -11.39 17.80 12.16
CA GLY A 340 -12.05 18.76 11.26
C GLY A 340 -13.39 18.26 10.68
N LYS A 341 -14.02 19.05 9.79
CA LYS A 341 -15.24 18.63 9.07
C LYS A 341 -14.92 17.46 8.14
N GLY A 342 -15.24 16.24 8.57
CA GLY A 342 -15.05 15.00 7.81
C GLY A 342 -14.43 13.85 8.61
N GLY A 343 -13.71 14.14 9.71
CA GLY A 343 -13.24 13.12 10.67
C GLY A 343 -12.58 11.89 10.07
N ALA A 344 -12.72 10.75 10.75
CA ALA A 344 -12.22 9.44 10.31
C ALA A 344 -12.73 9.00 8.91
N GLU A 345 -13.83 9.56 8.40
CA GLU A 345 -14.33 9.26 7.05
C GLU A 345 -13.38 9.78 5.95
N THR A 346 -12.65 10.87 6.22
CA THR A 346 -11.65 11.42 5.30
C THR A 346 -10.37 10.57 5.24
N ALA A 347 -10.08 9.82 6.31
CA ALA A 347 -8.97 8.87 6.34
C ALA A 347 -9.17 7.76 5.30
N LEU A 348 -10.42 7.46 4.95
CA LEU A 348 -10.82 6.33 4.10
C LEU A 348 -11.27 6.74 2.69
N SER A 349 -11.00 7.98 2.27
CA SER A 349 -11.47 8.52 0.98
C SER A 349 -10.97 7.73 -0.23
N LEU A 350 -9.74 7.20 -0.18
CA LEU A 350 -9.17 6.39 -1.25
C LEU A 350 -9.75 4.98 -1.33
N TRP A 351 -10.15 4.40 -0.20
CA TRP A 351 -10.93 3.15 -0.20
C TRP A 351 -12.30 3.34 -0.86
N GLN A 352 -12.93 4.50 -0.67
CA GLN A 352 -14.17 4.86 -1.37
C GLN A 352 -13.93 5.05 -2.88
N ASP A 353 -12.80 5.65 -3.29
CA ASP A 353 -12.42 5.75 -4.69
C ASP A 353 -12.16 4.37 -5.32
N LEU A 354 -11.44 3.49 -4.63
CA LEU A 354 -11.20 2.11 -5.05
C LEU A 354 -12.52 1.34 -5.21
N ALA A 355 -13.42 1.43 -4.23
CA ALA A 355 -14.73 0.81 -4.31
C ALA A 355 -15.56 1.30 -5.51
N ARG A 356 -15.59 2.62 -5.73
CA ARG A 356 -16.26 3.23 -6.90
C ARG A 356 -15.64 2.74 -8.21
N ARG A 357 -14.31 2.61 -8.25
CA ARG A 357 -13.59 2.13 -9.43
C ARG A 357 -13.87 0.65 -9.69
N HIS A 358 -13.94 -0.17 -8.65
CA HIS A 358 -14.33 -1.58 -8.72
C HIS A 358 -15.76 -1.76 -9.27
N GLU A 359 -16.70 -0.92 -8.84
CA GLU A 359 -18.07 -0.94 -9.34
C GLU A 359 -18.14 -0.58 -10.84
N GLN A 360 -17.34 0.40 -11.29
CA GLN A 360 -17.28 0.81 -12.69
C GLN A 360 -16.60 -0.23 -13.59
N GLN A 361 -15.51 -0.82 -13.12
CA GLN A 361 -14.79 -1.88 -13.80
C GLN A 361 -14.21 -2.80 -12.71
N PRO A 362 -14.59 -4.08 -12.69
CA PRO A 362 -14.16 -4.96 -11.62
C PRO A 362 -12.65 -5.22 -11.60
N PHE A 363 -12.12 -5.32 -10.40
CA PHE A 363 -10.79 -5.83 -10.11
C PHE A 363 -10.87 -7.34 -9.85
N HIS A 364 -9.86 -8.06 -10.30
CA HIS A 364 -9.73 -9.51 -10.13
C HIS A 364 -8.86 -9.88 -8.92
N LEU A 365 -7.95 -8.97 -8.50
CA LEU A 365 -7.08 -9.16 -7.35
C LEU A 365 -6.82 -7.83 -6.63
N LEU A 366 -6.85 -7.85 -5.30
CA LEU A 366 -6.40 -6.77 -4.44
C LEU A 366 -5.07 -7.18 -3.80
N LEU A 367 -4.00 -6.43 -4.07
CA LEU A 367 -2.65 -6.70 -3.58
C LEU A 367 -2.31 -5.81 -2.39
N GLY A 368 -2.03 -6.42 -1.24
CA GLY A 368 -1.44 -5.74 -0.09
C GLY A 368 0.08 -5.77 -0.16
N GLY A 369 0.73 -4.61 -0.21
CA GLY A 369 2.19 -4.48 -0.33
C GLY A 369 2.97 -4.59 0.98
N GLY A 370 2.31 -4.36 2.10
CA GLY A 370 2.93 -4.17 3.41
C GLY A 370 2.05 -3.27 4.27
N ASP A 371 2.26 -3.29 5.59
CA ASP A 371 1.57 -2.44 6.57
C ASP A 371 0.05 -2.44 6.38
N GLN A 372 -0.51 -3.64 6.35
CA GLN A 372 -1.95 -3.80 6.21
C GLN A 372 -2.70 -3.22 7.43
N LEU A 373 -2.03 -3.16 8.58
CA LEU A 373 -2.41 -2.57 9.85
C LEU A 373 -1.15 -2.20 10.65
N TYR A 374 -1.29 -1.37 11.69
CA TYR A 374 -0.17 -0.82 12.47
C TYR A 374 -0.16 -1.33 13.92
N ASN A 375 0.57 -2.42 14.18
CA ASN A 375 0.55 -3.14 15.46
C ASN A 375 1.48 -2.56 16.53
N ASP A 376 2.03 -1.37 16.31
CA ASP A 376 3.03 -0.73 17.19
C ASP A 376 2.55 -0.48 18.60
N SER A 377 1.26 -0.20 18.73
CA SER A 377 0.59 0.04 20.02
C SER A 377 0.55 -1.20 20.93
N VAL A 378 1.08 -2.35 20.50
CA VAL A 378 1.31 -3.50 21.38
C VAL A 378 2.17 -3.12 22.60
N PHE A 379 3.09 -2.16 22.45
CA PHE A 379 3.91 -1.63 23.53
C PHE A 379 3.23 -0.59 24.42
N GLU A 380 1.97 -0.26 24.18
CA GLU A 380 1.15 0.52 25.11
C GLU A 380 0.25 -0.38 25.97
N GLY A 381 0.30 -1.70 25.74
CA GLY A 381 -0.38 -2.72 26.54
C GLY A 381 0.07 -2.73 28.00
N PRO A 382 -0.79 -3.15 28.95
CA PRO A 382 -0.52 -3.08 30.39
C PRO A 382 0.83 -3.68 30.84
N LEU A 383 1.26 -4.79 30.23
CA LEU A 383 2.48 -5.50 30.60
C LEU A 383 3.70 -5.09 29.78
N LEU A 384 3.50 -4.57 28.56
CA LEU A 384 4.59 -4.11 27.69
C LEU A 384 4.88 -2.61 27.77
N LYS A 385 4.06 -1.85 28.49
CA LYS A 385 4.15 -0.39 28.51
C LYS A 385 5.55 0.12 28.81
N GLY A 386 6.14 0.81 27.82
CA GLY A 386 7.46 1.42 27.93
C GLY A 386 8.64 0.45 27.85
N TRP A 387 8.40 -0.82 27.51
CA TRP A 387 9.48 -1.77 27.24
C TRP A 387 10.32 -1.34 26.03
N ASP A 388 9.68 -0.74 25.03
CA ASP A 388 10.26 -0.18 23.80
C ASP A 388 11.08 1.10 23.99
N LYS A 389 11.02 1.72 25.18
CA LYS A 389 11.72 2.97 25.50
C LYS A 389 13.00 2.65 26.27
N THR A 390 14.16 2.61 25.62
CA THR A 390 15.46 2.40 26.29
C THR A 390 16.29 3.68 26.30
N GLU A 391 16.99 3.91 27.41
CA GLU A 391 17.82 5.11 27.60
C GLU A 391 19.31 4.86 27.27
N ASP A 392 19.81 3.62 27.45
CA ASP A 392 21.19 3.22 27.12
C ASP A 392 21.37 1.71 26.81
N ASP A 393 22.58 1.31 26.43
CA ASP A 393 22.93 -0.07 26.06
C ASP A 393 22.80 -1.08 27.22
N ARG A 394 23.01 -0.65 28.47
CA ARG A 394 22.93 -1.54 29.64
C ARG A 394 21.48 -1.84 29.97
N ASP A 395 20.62 -0.82 29.93
CA ASP A 395 19.17 -0.97 30.07
C ASP A 395 18.61 -1.88 28.96
N THR A 396 19.03 -1.64 27.72
CA THR A 396 18.71 -2.49 26.56
C THR A 396 19.02 -3.96 26.82
N ALA A 397 20.24 -4.28 27.30
CA ALA A 397 20.63 -5.65 27.60
C ALA A 397 19.83 -6.27 28.77
N ALA A 398 19.54 -5.49 29.81
CA ALA A 398 18.73 -5.95 30.94
C ALA A 398 17.28 -6.28 30.53
N LYS A 399 16.66 -5.42 29.71
CA LYS A 399 15.31 -5.64 29.17
C LYS A 399 15.25 -6.85 28.23
N ALA A 400 16.26 -7.03 27.40
CA ALA A 400 16.35 -8.18 26.49
C ALA A 400 16.43 -9.53 27.22
N ALA A 401 16.94 -9.54 28.46
CA ALA A 401 17.02 -10.74 29.29
C ALA A 401 15.70 -11.10 30.01
N LEU A 402 14.69 -10.23 29.97
CA LEU A 402 13.39 -10.50 30.58
C LEU A 402 12.67 -11.65 29.86
N PRO A 403 12.02 -12.56 30.61
CA PRO A 403 11.29 -13.66 30.01
C PRO A 403 9.98 -13.20 29.36
N PHE A 404 9.57 -13.88 28.31
CA PHE A 404 8.22 -13.77 27.77
C PHE A 404 7.29 -14.72 28.52
N THR A 405 6.50 -14.19 29.45
CA THR A 405 5.64 -14.98 30.35
C THR A 405 4.33 -15.40 29.67
N ASP A 406 3.68 -16.44 30.20
CA ASP A 406 2.36 -16.89 29.70
C ASP A 406 1.26 -15.82 29.86
N GLU A 407 1.41 -14.93 30.84
CA GLU A 407 0.49 -13.80 31.03
C GLU A 407 0.67 -12.78 29.91
N LEU A 408 1.91 -12.44 29.61
CA LEU A 408 2.21 -11.54 28.52
C LEU A 408 1.82 -12.14 27.16
N ALA A 409 2.03 -13.44 26.95
CA ALA A 409 1.57 -14.14 25.75
C ALA A 409 0.06 -13.95 25.53
N ARG A 410 -0.74 -14.04 26.60
CA ARG A 410 -2.20 -13.83 26.53
C ARG A 410 -2.57 -12.39 26.20
N GLU A 411 -1.87 -11.40 26.74
CA GLU A 411 -2.07 -9.97 26.42
C GLU A 411 -1.74 -9.68 24.96
N VAL A 412 -0.57 -10.11 24.50
CA VAL A 412 -0.10 -9.87 23.14
C VAL A 412 -1.00 -10.55 22.11
N GLU A 413 -1.38 -11.82 22.32
CA GLU A 413 -2.32 -12.50 21.43
C GLU A 413 -3.69 -11.81 21.39
N GLU A 414 -4.17 -11.29 22.52
CA GLU A 414 -5.43 -10.55 22.59
C GLU A 414 -5.35 -9.24 21.83
N PHE A 415 -4.23 -8.52 21.94
CA PHE A 415 -3.96 -7.31 21.18
C PHE A 415 -4.03 -7.58 19.68
N TYR A 416 -3.24 -8.52 19.15
CA TYR A 416 -3.19 -8.79 17.71
C TYR A 416 -4.54 -9.28 17.18
N PHE A 417 -5.22 -10.19 17.88
CA PHE A 417 -6.56 -10.62 17.49
C PHE A 417 -7.53 -9.44 17.41
N SER A 418 -7.60 -8.64 18.48
CA SER A 418 -8.58 -7.57 18.61
C SER A 418 -8.31 -6.45 17.60
N HIS A 419 -7.03 -6.14 17.35
CA HIS A 419 -6.65 -5.15 16.36
C HIS A 419 -7.00 -5.61 14.94
N TYR A 420 -6.65 -6.83 14.53
CA TYR A 420 -7.08 -7.38 13.24
C TYR A 420 -8.60 -7.39 13.10
N ALA A 421 -9.31 -7.86 14.13
CA ALA A 421 -10.77 -7.95 14.11
C ALA A 421 -11.44 -6.58 13.98
N ALA A 422 -10.95 -5.55 14.69
CA ALA A 422 -11.42 -4.18 14.58
C ALA A 422 -11.09 -3.58 13.21
N HIS A 423 -9.86 -3.75 12.75
CA HIS A 423 -9.35 -3.14 11.53
C HIS A 423 -9.99 -3.75 10.27
N TRP A 424 -10.06 -5.08 10.15
CA TRP A 424 -10.69 -5.75 9.00
C TRP A 424 -12.22 -5.58 8.97
N SER A 425 -12.79 -5.06 10.04
CA SER A 425 -14.22 -4.77 10.14
C SER A 425 -14.60 -3.37 9.68
N GLN A 426 -13.64 -2.52 9.31
CA GLN A 426 -13.93 -1.16 8.89
C GLN A 426 -14.84 -1.15 7.66
N THR A 427 -15.89 -0.34 7.72
CA THR A 427 -16.94 -0.28 6.69
C THR A 427 -16.43 0.15 5.32
N ALA A 428 -15.30 0.85 5.26
CA ALA A 428 -14.74 1.36 4.00
C ALA A 428 -14.18 0.27 3.08
N PHE A 429 -13.72 -0.86 3.63
CA PHE A 429 -13.06 -1.89 2.82
C PHE A 429 -13.47 -3.33 3.14
N LYS A 430 -14.25 -3.58 4.21
CA LYS A 430 -14.79 -4.92 4.50
C LYS A 430 -15.56 -5.53 3.32
N GLU A 431 -16.29 -4.72 2.56
CA GLU A 431 -17.06 -5.19 1.40
C GLU A 431 -16.14 -5.53 0.23
N LEU A 432 -15.02 -4.81 0.08
CA LEU A 432 -14.00 -5.12 -0.93
C LEU A 432 -13.32 -6.44 -0.62
N PHE A 433 -12.97 -6.72 0.64
CA PHE A 433 -12.44 -8.03 1.03
C PHE A 433 -13.44 -9.18 0.83
N ALA A 434 -14.75 -8.89 0.76
CA ALA A 434 -15.78 -9.87 0.44
C ALA A 434 -16.11 -9.97 -1.07
N THR A 435 -15.53 -9.13 -1.92
CA THR A 435 -15.87 -9.09 -3.37
C THR A 435 -14.67 -9.14 -4.30
N ILE A 436 -13.47 -8.85 -3.77
CA ILE A 436 -12.19 -8.91 -4.47
C ILE A 436 -11.30 -9.89 -3.71
N PRO A 437 -10.84 -10.99 -4.34
CA PRO A 437 -9.80 -11.82 -3.76
C PRO A 437 -8.57 -10.98 -3.40
N THR A 438 -7.96 -11.25 -2.24
CA THR A 438 -6.73 -10.58 -1.82
C THR A 438 -5.50 -11.48 -1.97
N PHE A 439 -4.33 -10.88 -2.07
CA PHE A 439 -3.05 -11.52 -1.77
C PHE A 439 -2.10 -10.48 -1.17
N ASN A 440 -1.63 -10.71 0.05
CA ASN A 440 -0.90 -9.70 0.81
C ASN A 440 0.52 -10.16 1.16
N SER A 441 1.48 -9.25 1.12
CA SER A 441 2.74 -9.36 1.84
C SER A 441 2.68 -8.48 3.07
N TRP A 442 3.21 -8.97 4.20
CA TRP A 442 3.43 -8.13 5.37
C TRP A 442 4.68 -7.26 5.22
N ASP A 443 4.71 -6.20 6.01
CA ASP A 443 5.91 -5.43 6.33
C ASP A 443 6.10 -5.35 7.85
N ASP A 444 6.93 -4.44 8.36
CA ASP A 444 7.24 -4.38 9.79
C ASP A 444 6.03 -4.01 10.64
N HIS A 445 5.18 -3.05 10.26
CA HIS A 445 4.06 -2.64 11.11
C HIS A 445 2.97 -3.72 11.26
N ASP A 446 2.93 -4.73 10.38
CA ASP A 446 2.14 -5.95 10.61
C ASP A 446 2.63 -6.75 11.82
N ILE A 447 3.90 -6.58 12.19
CA ILE A 447 4.55 -7.11 13.39
C ILE A 447 4.66 -5.99 14.41
N VAL A 448 5.71 -5.19 14.30
CA VAL A 448 6.02 -3.94 14.99
C VAL A 448 7.01 -3.18 14.10
N ASP A 449 6.86 -1.85 13.98
CA ASP A 449 7.77 -0.91 13.31
C ASP A 449 9.24 -1.28 13.54
N GLY A 450 10.05 -1.23 12.48
CA GLY A 450 11.47 -1.55 12.51
C GLY A 450 11.79 -3.03 12.75
N TRP A 451 10.82 -3.95 12.72
CA TRP A 451 11.08 -5.38 12.94
C TRP A 451 12.18 -5.89 12.00
N GLY A 452 13.21 -6.52 12.60
CA GLY A 452 14.38 -7.02 11.88
C GLY A 452 15.51 -6.01 11.75
N SER A 453 15.29 -4.72 11.97
CA SER A 453 16.31 -3.66 11.89
C SER A 453 16.96 -3.32 13.24
N TYR A 454 16.39 -3.81 14.34
CA TYR A 454 16.95 -3.68 15.68
C TYR A 454 18.21 -4.51 15.91
N HIS A 455 19.04 -4.06 16.86
CA HIS A 455 20.21 -4.83 17.30
C HIS A 455 19.82 -6.25 17.73
N GLY A 456 20.65 -7.24 17.36
CA GLY A 456 20.34 -8.65 17.54
C GLY A 456 20.00 -9.07 18.98
N ILE A 457 20.50 -8.35 20.00
CA ILE A 457 20.15 -8.59 21.41
C ILE A 457 18.65 -8.34 21.66
N ILE A 458 18.08 -7.29 21.07
CA ILE A 458 16.66 -6.95 21.21
C ILE A 458 15.83 -7.81 20.29
N ASN A 459 16.18 -7.86 18.99
CA ASN A 459 15.39 -8.58 18.00
C ASN A 459 15.24 -10.08 18.33
N ASN A 460 16.29 -10.70 18.90
CA ASN A 460 16.29 -12.11 19.30
C ASN A 460 15.92 -12.35 20.77
N SER A 461 15.54 -11.30 21.52
CA SER A 461 15.10 -11.44 22.91
C SER A 461 13.83 -12.31 23.00
N ALA A 462 13.62 -12.96 24.15
CA ALA A 462 12.41 -13.75 24.38
C ALA A 462 11.14 -12.91 24.16
N MET A 463 11.20 -11.63 24.55
CA MET A 463 10.14 -10.64 24.39
C MET A 463 9.75 -10.44 22.93
N MET A 464 10.69 -10.01 22.09
CA MET A 464 10.45 -9.71 20.67
C MET A 464 10.05 -10.96 19.89
N GLN A 465 10.66 -12.10 20.19
CA GLN A 465 10.29 -13.37 19.58
C GLN A 465 8.88 -13.83 19.99
N GLY A 466 8.43 -13.48 21.21
CA GLY A 466 7.05 -13.69 21.65
C GLY A 466 6.05 -12.84 20.89
N VAL A 467 6.35 -11.55 20.74
CA VAL A 467 5.57 -10.59 19.91
C VAL A 467 5.46 -11.09 18.47
N PHE A 468 6.57 -11.48 17.85
CA PHE A 468 6.59 -12.02 16.50
C PHE A 468 5.73 -13.26 16.31
N ARG A 469 5.77 -14.22 17.24
CA ARG A 469 4.94 -15.43 17.14
C ARG A 469 3.45 -15.12 17.15
N ALA A 470 3.03 -14.15 17.96
CA ALA A 470 1.63 -13.71 17.99
C ALA A 470 1.26 -12.97 16.69
N ALA A 471 2.11 -12.04 16.22
CA ALA A 471 1.93 -11.35 14.95
C ALA A 471 1.81 -12.33 13.78
N GLN A 472 2.76 -13.27 13.66
CA GLN A 472 2.79 -14.30 12.63
C GLN A 472 1.52 -15.15 12.65
N LEU A 473 1.05 -15.57 13.83
CA LEU A 473 -0.19 -16.36 13.94
C LEU A 473 -1.37 -15.61 13.32
N PHE A 474 -1.62 -14.36 13.73
CA PHE A 474 -2.79 -13.63 13.25
C PHE A 474 -2.62 -13.13 11.80
N TYR A 475 -1.41 -12.82 11.37
CA TYR A 475 -1.09 -12.56 9.96
C TYR A 475 -1.48 -13.76 9.08
N LEU A 476 -0.99 -14.96 9.41
CA LEU A 476 -1.29 -16.17 8.65
C LEU A 476 -2.79 -16.50 8.63
N LEU A 477 -3.48 -16.29 9.76
CA LEU A 477 -4.91 -16.54 9.86
C LEU A 477 -5.73 -15.54 9.04
N PHE A 478 -5.58 -14.23 9.29
CA PHE A 478 -6.41 -13.19 8.69
C PHE A 478 -6.05 -12.89 7.23
N GLN A 479 -4.78 -12.93 6.86
CA GLN A 479 -4.32 -12.48 5.54
C GLN A 479 -4.08 -13.64 4.57
N HIS A 480 -3.63 -14.80 5.08
CA HIS A 480 -3.26 -15.96 4.25
C HIS A 480 -4.19 -17.16 4.39
N HIS A 481 -5.15 -17.14 5.32
CA HIS A 481 -6.08 -18.23 5.58
C HIS A 481 -5.35 -19.57 5.76
N THR A 482 -4.24 -19.56 6.49
CA THR A 482 -3.39 -20.72 6.72
C THR A 482 -2.80 -20.71 8.14
N THR A 483 -1.99 -21.72 8.44
CA THR A 483 -1.23 -21.85 9.67
C THR A 483 0.21 -22.25 9.32
N LEU A 484 1.13 -22.08 10.27
CA LEU A 484 2.56 -22.31 10.03
C LEU A 484 2.84 -23.73 9.49
N ASP A 485 2.15 -24.75 10.01
CA ASP A 485 2.28 -26.15 9.60
C ASP A 485 1.72 -26.44 8.20
N ARG A 486 0.90 -25.53 7.66
CA ARG A 486 0.21 -25.70 6.39
C ARG A 486 0.79 -24.91 5.24
N LEU A 487 1.70 -23.97 5.53
CA LEU A 487 2.37 -23.12 4.55
C LEU A 487 2.84 -23.88 3.30
N PRO A 488 3.60 -25.01 3.40
CA PRO A 488 4.04 -25.73 2.20
C PRO A 488 2.89 -26.30 1.37
N SER A 489 1.87 -26.86 2.02
CA SER A 489 0.69 -27.42 1.33
C SER A 489 -0.22 -26.35 0.71
N ASP A 490 -0.10 -25.11 1.20
CA ASP A 490 -0.90 -23.97 0.75
C ASP A 490 -0.15 -23.10 -0.26
N GLY A 491 1.02 -23.55 -0.74
CA GLY A 491 1.76 -22.95 -1.85
C GLY A 491 2.90 -22.01 -1.45
N TYR A 492 3.16 -21.86 -0.16
CA TYR A 492 4.27 -21.06 0.35
C TYR A 492 5.56 -21.87 0.41
N TRP A 493 6.69 -21.19 0.30
CA TRP A 493 8.01 -21.82 0.26
C TRP A 493 9.03 -20.97 1.03
N CYS A 494 10.30 -21.40 1.01
CA CYS A 494 11.39 -20.67 1.67
C CYS A 494 11.33 -20.56 3.20
N GLU A 495 10.56 -21.42 3.88
CA GLU A 495 10.37 -21.36 5.35
C GLU A 495 9.87 -19.98 5.83
N SER A 496 9.08 -19.30 5.00
CA SER A 496 8.56 -17.95 5.26
C SER A 496 7.03 -17.89 5.27
N THR A 497 6.47 -16.77 5.71
CA THR A 497 5.02 -16.60 5.89
C THR A 497 4.31 -16.15 4.62
N SER A 498 5.02 -15.50 3.68
CA SER A 498 4.43 -14.90 2.49
C SER A 498 5.12 -15.23 1.17
N CYS A 499 6.24 -15.98 1.15
CA CYS A 499 6.95 -16.29 -0.10
C CYS A 499 6.07 -17.10 -1.06
N ALA A 500 5.74 -16.52 -2.21
CA ALA A 500 4.84 -17.12 -3.20
C ALA A 500 5.23 -16.77 -4.65
N LEU A 501 4.80 -17.63 -5.58
CA LEU A 501 4.85 -17.36 -7.01
C LEU A 501 3.50 -17.74 -7.62
N LEU A 502 2.78 -16.74 -8.14
CA LEU A 502 1.43 -16.91 -8.70
C LEU A 502 1.41 -16.56 -10.18
N ARG A 503 0.54 -17.21 -10.95
CA ARG A 503 0.20 -16.80 -12.32
C ARG A 503 -0.99 -15.87 -12.29
N LEU A 504 -0.94 -14.80 -13.07
CA LEU A 504 -2.00 -13.80 -13.20
C LEU A 504 -2.32 -13.64 -14.70
N GLY A 505 -3.37 -14.32 -15.15
CA GLY A 505 -3.64 -14.44 -16.59
C GLY A 505 -2.59 -15.27 -17.32
N SER A 506 -2.64 -15.21 -18.65
CA SER A 506 -1.78 -16.02 -19.53
C SER A 506 -0.33 -15.53 -19.58
N SER A 507 -0.10 -14.22 -19.44
CA SER A 507 1.20 -13.60 -19.73
C SER A 507 1.94 -12.99 -18.54
N THR A 508 1.36 -13.00 -17.33
CA THR A 508 1.98 -12.37 -16.15
C THR A 508 2.14 -13.36 -14.99
N ALA A 509 3.23 -13.21 -14.24
CA ALA A 509 3.44 -13.85 -12.96
C ALA A 509 3.70 -12.81 -11.86
N LEU A 510 3.36 -13.16 -10.63
CA LEU A 510 3.62 -12.38 -9.42
C LEU A 510 4.57 -13.16 -8.51
N LEU A 511 5.75 -12.62 -8.27
CA LEU A 511 6.68 -13.09 -7.25
C LEU A 511 6.48 -12.24 -5.99
N VAL A 512 6.27 -12.89 -4.85
CA VAL A 512 6.13 -12.22 -3.56
C VAL A 512 7.24 -12.72 -2.66
N PRO A 513 8.34 -11.97 -2.48
CA PRO A 513 9.36 -12.27 -1.48
C PRO A 513 8.87 -11.90 -0.08
N ASP A 514 9.30 -12.66 0.94
CA ASP A 514 9.09 -12.30 2.34
C ASP A 514 10.34 -11.63 2.89
N THR A 515 10.24 -10.34 3.18
CA THR A 515 11.34 -9.50 3.65
C THR A 515 11.36 -9.32 5.17
N ARG A 516 10.50 -10.01 5.94
CA ARG A 516 10.37 -9.79 7.39
C ARG A 516 10.50 -11.06 8.23
N THR A 517 10.08 -12.24 7.76
CA THR A 517 10.16 -13.48 8.55
C THR A 517 11.59 -13.80 8.99
N CYS A 518 12.55 -13.68 8.08
CA CYS A 518 13.96 -14.03 8.32
C CYS A 518 14.88 -12.80 8.40
N ARG A 519 14.29 -11.61 8.60
CA ARG A 519 15.03 -10.36 8.59
C ARG A 519 15.91 -10.21 9.82
N SER A 520 17.11 -9.68 9.61
CA SER A 520 18.04 -9.20 10.63
C SER A 520 18.71 -7.91 10.12
N GLN A 521 19.55 -7.28 10.94
CA GLN A 521 20.24 -6.06 10.54
C GLN A 521 21.04 -6.20 9.24
N ASP A 522 21.62 -7.38 8.98
CA ASP A 522 22.50 -7.59 7.83
C ASP A 522 21.87 -8.47 6.73
N GLN A 523 20.59 -8.85 6.88
CA GLN A 523 19.92 -9.78 5.96
C GLN A 523 18.44 -9.46 5.86
N VAL A 524 17.93 -9.25 4.65
CA VAL A 524 16.53 -8.98 4.34
C VAL A 524 15.78 -10.25 3.95
N LEU A 525 16.32 -11.04 3.02
CA LEU A 525 15.73 -12.27 2.50
C LEU A 525 16.43 -13.50 3.09
N PRO A 526 15.73 -14.62 3.26
CA PRO A 526 16.36 -15.88 3.64
C PRO A 526 17.39 -16.32 2.58
N PRO A 527 18.56 -16.89 2.97
CA PRO A 527 19.62 -17.27 2.02
C PRO A 527 19.18 -18.27 0.94
N SER A 528 18.13 -19.05 1.21
CA SER A 528 17.58 -20.03 0.28
C SER A 528 16.59 -19.42 -0.73
N PHE A 529 16.25 -18.13 -0.60
CA PHE A 529 15.28 -17.44 -1.45
C PHE A 529 15.73 -17.37 -2.90
N LEU A 530 16.88 -16.73 -3.18
CA LEU A 530 17.31 -16.49 -4.56
C LEU A 530 17.47 -17.78 -5.38
N PRO A 531 18.12 -18.86 -4.86
CA PRO A 531 18.20 -20.12 -5.60
C PRO A 531 16.83 -20.75 -5.89
N GLN A 532 15.89 -20.71 -4.92
CA GLN A 532 14.55 -21.25 -5.11
C GLN A 532 13.71 -20.39 -6.06
N ALA A 533 13.78 -19.07 -5.94
CA ALA A 533 13.12 -18.12 -6.83
C ALA A 533 13.59 -18.34 -8.27
N GLN A 534 14.91 -18.44 -8.48
CA GLN A 534 15.49 -18.68 -9.80
C GLN A 534 14.97 -19.98 -10.41
N ALA A 535 14.98 -21.10 -9.65
CA ALA A 535 14.47 -22.38 -10.14
C ALA A 535 12.98 -22.32 -10.50
N ARG A 536 12.16 -21.65 -9.69
CA ARG A 536 10.71 -21.50 -9.91
C ARG A 536 10.38 -20.60 -11.09
N LEU A 537 11.07 -19.47 -11.22
CA LEU A 537 10.93 -18.56 -12.37
C LEU A 537 11.42 -19.24 -13.66
N ALA A 538 12.51 -20.01 -13.58
CA ALA A 538 12.99 -20.82 -14.70
C ALA A 538 11.98 -21.90 -15.15
N ALA A 539 11.09 -22.35 -14.25
CA ALA A 539 10.04 -23.31 -14.58
C ALA A 539 8.76 -22.69 -15.15
N LEU A 540 8.61 -21.35 -15.15
CA LEU A 540 7.45 -20.70 -15.75
C LEU A 540 7.38 -20.94 -17.26
N PRO A 541 6.18 -21.10 -17.85
CA PRO A 541 6.04 -21.34 -19.28
C PRO A 541 6.43 -20.09 -20.09
N ALA A 542 6.76 -20.31 -21.36
CA ALA A 542 7.18 -19.26 -22.29
C ALA A 542 6.07 -18.23 -22.60
N THR A 543 4.82 -18.50 -22.22
CA THR A 543 3.72 -17.54 -22.31
C THR A 543 3.88 -16.37 -21.34
N VAL A 544 4.62 -16.56 -20.24
CA VAL A 544 4.91 -15.46 -19.30
C VAL A 544 5.90 -14.48 -19.92
N GLN A 545 5.45 -13.24 -20.07
CA GLN A 545 6.24 -12.11 -20.55
C GLN A 545 6.63 -11.18 -19.42
N HIS A 546 5.79 -11.06 -18.39
CA HIS A 546 6.00 -10.16 -17.26
C HIS A 546 6.08 -10.88 -15.93
N VAL A 547 6.96 -10.40 -15.06
CA VAL A 547 7.05 -10.82 -13.67
C VAL A 547 6.99 -9.57 -12.78
N VAL A 548 5.89 -9.41 -12.04
CA VAL A 548 5.77 -8.36 -11.02
C VAL A 548 6.35 -8.90 -9.72
N VAL A 549 7.24 -8.15 -9.08
CA VAL A 549 7.84 -8.48 -7.77
C VAL A 549 7.23 -7.55 -6.74
N LEU A 550 6.46 -8.11 -5.81
CA LEU A 550 5.76 -7.38 -4.74
C LEU A 550 6.65 -7.29 -3.49
N LEU A 551 7.05 -6.09 -3.09
CA LEU A 551 7.95 -5.85 -1.95
C LEU A 551 7.32 -4.87 -0.95
N GLY A 552 7.67 -4.99 0.34
CA GLY A 552 7.32 -4.01 1.38
C GLY A 552 7.85 -2.62 1.03
N GLY A 553 9.17 -2.46 1.07
CA GLY A 553 9.87 -1.24 0.69
C GLY A 553 10.47 -1.21 -0.72
N PRO A 554 10.72 -0.01 -1.28
CA PRO A 554 11.29 0.17 -2.62
C PRO A 554 12.78 -0.18 -2.70
N VAL A 555 13.18 -0.79 -3.82
CA VAL A 555 14.59 -1.09 -4.12
C VAL A 555 15.27 0.10 -4.80
N VAL A 556 14.54 0.75 -5.71
CA VAL A 556 14.99 1.98 -6.39
C VAL A 556 14.30 3.17 -5.73
N TYR A 557 15.03 3.87 -4.88
CA TYR A 557 14.52 5.00 -4.12
C TYR A 557 15.64 6.03 -3.84
N PRO A 558 15.33 7.32 -3.66
CA PRO A 558 16.35 8.32 -3.34
C PRO A 558 17.08 7.96 -2.04
N ARG A 559 18.40 8.00 -2.10
CA ARG A 559 19.23 7.73 -0.93
C ARG A 559 19.39 9.00 -0.10
N LEU A 560 19.32 8.83 1.22
CA LEU A 560 19.83 9.81 2.18
C LEU A 560 20.98 9.14 2.94
N PRO A 561 22.23 9.60 2.76
CA PRO A 561 23.31 9.13 3.62
C PRO A 561 22.93 9.41 5.07
N VAL A 562 22.97 8.40 5.95
CA VAL A 562 22.53 8.51 7.35
C VAL A 562 23.19 9.70 8.06
N GLN A 563 24.47 9.97 7.79
CA GLN A 563 25.20 11.11 8.35
C GLN A 563 24.66 12.45 7.84
N ASP A 564 24.34 12.56 6.55
CA ASP A 564 23.75 13.77 5.96
C ASP A 564 22.31 13.96 6.43
N ALA A 565 21.55 12.88 6.58
CA ALA A 565 20.20 12.89 7.12
C ALA A 565 20.22 13.34 8.58
N LEU A 566 21.07 12.74 9.41
CA LEU A 566 21.29 13.12 10.81
C LEU A 566 21.74 14.57 10.95
N GLN A 567 22.73 15.02 10.19
CA GLN A 567 23.21 16.39 10.26
C GLN A 567 22.13 17.38 9.82
N LYS A 568 21.44 17.13 8.70
CA LYS A 568 20.41 18.06 8.18
C LYS A 568 19.13 18.05 9.01
N LEU A 569 18.72 16.89 9.52
CA LEU A 569 17.63 16.78 10.48
C LEU A 569 18.03 17.44 11.80
N SER A 570 19.24 17.18 12.31
CA SER A 570 19.76 17.90 13.48
C SER A 570 19.76 19.40 13.22
N ASP A 571 20.24 19.92 12.09
CA ASP A 571 20.21 21.36 11.80
C ASP A 571 18.77 21.93 11.75
N LEU A 572 17.80 21.14 11.31
CA LEU A 572 16.37 21.45 11.37
C LEU A 572 15.79 21.40 12.80
N PHE A 573 16.33 20.55 13.69
CA PHE A 573 15.84 20.33 15.05
C PHE A 573 16.62 21.08 16.15
N THR A 574 17.88 21.42 15.92
CA THR A 574 18.86 21.98 16.87
C THR A 574 19.43 23.33 16.43
N GLY A 575 19.26 23.74 15.17
CA GLY A 575 19.91 24.92 14.61
C GLY A 575 19.15 26.24 14.80
N ASP A 576 19.92 27.35 14.78
CA ASP A 576 19.48 28.77 14.79
C ASP A 576 18.62 29.19 13.58
N THR A 577 18.10 28.23 12.80
CA THR A 577 17.21 28.48 11.68
C THR A 577 15.82 28.88 12.20
N LEU A 578 15.11 29.74 11.45
CA LEU A 578 13.75 30.16 11.82
C LEU A 578 12.81 28.96 12.00
N ILE A 579 13.04 27.88 11.25
CA ILE A 579 12.29 26.62 11.30
C ILE A 579 12.63 25.84 12.57
N GLY A 580 13.90 25.68 12.93
CA GLY A 580 14.31 24.99 14.17
C GLY A 580 13.84 25.70 15.43
N VAL A 581 13.95 27.03 15.47
CA VAL A 581 13.42 27.85 16.57
C VAL A 581 11.88 27.76 16.66
N LEU A 582 11.17 27.73 15.52
CA LEU A 582 9.72 27.57 15.49
C LEU A 582 9.30 26.16 15.94
N MET A 583 9.98 25.12 15.50
CA MET A 583 9.74 23.72 15.89
C MET A 583 10.00 23.47 17.38
N GLN A 584 11.06 24.07 17.94
CA GLN A 584 11.35 24.02 19.37
C GLN A 584 10.31 24.79 20.20
N LYS A 585 9.92 25.99 19.75
CA LYS A 585 8.92 26.82 20.46
C LYS A 585 7.49 26.30 20.35
N THR A 586 7.18 25.50 19.33
CA THR A 586 5.85 24.88 19.13
C THR A 586 5.75 23.49 19.77
N GLY A 587 6.84 22.96 20.35
CA GLY A 587 6.86 21.63 20.97
C GLY A 587 6.92 20.45 20.00
N LEU A 588 7.11 20.69 18.69
CA LEU A 588 7.20 19.62 17.68
C LEU A 588 8.50 18.82 17.77
N ALA A 589 9.59 19.38 18.29
CA ALA A 589 10.85 18.65 18.50
C ALA A 589 10.73 17.51 19.54
N ALA A 590 9.80 17.61 20.49
CA ALA A 590 9.51 16.57 21.47
C ALA A 590 8.68 15.39 20.91
N LYS A 591 8.23 15.48 19.64
CA LYS A 591 7.49 14.42 18.94
C LYS A 591 8.37 13.47 18.13
N VAL A 592 9.70 13.64 18.17
CA VAL A 592 10.64 12.68 17.58
C VAL A 592 10.76 11.49 18.52
N THR A 593 9.90 10.49 18.30
CA THR A 593 9.87 9.26 19.09
C THR A 593 11.19 8.51 18.90
N LYS A 594 11.84 8.19 20.01
CA LYS A 594 12.93 7.23 20.03
C LYS A 594 12.39 5.87 20.42
N ARG A 595 12.61 4.85 19.60
CA ARG A 595 12.27 3.46 19.88
C ARG A 595 13.56 2.66 19.99
N PHE A 596 13.72 1.96 21.10
CA PHE A 596 14.98 1.29 21.46
C PHE A 596 16.25 2.17 21.33
N GLY A 597 16.12 3.48 21.57
CA GLY A 597 17.21 4.46 21.45
C GLY A 597 17.48 4.98 20.02
N MET A 598 16.80 4.44 19.01
CA MET A 598 16.86 4.90 17.61
C MET A 598 15.74 5.89 17.32
N VAL A 599 16.02 6.91 16.50
CA VAL A 599 15.01 7.88 16.06
C VAL A 599 14.22 7.23 14.93
N ALA A 600 12.89 7.26 14.95
CA ALA A 600 12.03 6.61 13.95
C ALA A 600 12.52 6.78 12.49
N TYR A 601 12.83 8.02 12.07
CA TYR A 601 13.34 8.28 10.72
C TYR A 601 14.71 7.65 10.39
N LEU A 602 15.51 7.30 11.39
CA LEU A 602 16.78 6.58 11.20
C LEU A 602 16.54 5.08 11.05
N ASP A 603 15.56 4.54 11.77
CA ASP A 603 15.10 3.16 11.58
C ASP A 603 14.64 2.98 10.14
N ASP A 604 13.78 3.87 9.62
CA ASP A 604 13.33 3.87 8.22
C ASP A 604 14.49 3.90 7.20
N ILE A 605 15.53 4.70 7.46
CA ILE A 605 16.68 4.80 6.55
C ILE A 605 17.52 3.51 6.59
N ILE A 606 17.68 2.91 7.76
CA ILE A 606 18.42 1.67 7.93
C ILE A 606 17.63 0.48 7.38
N ASP A 607 16.30 0.55 7.42
CA ASP A 607 15.39 -0.48 6.90
C ASP A 607 15.38 -0.55 5.37
N GLN A 608 15.70 0.53 4.67
CA GLN A 608 15.66 0.54 3.21
C GLN A 608 16.70 -0.38 2.56
N TRP A 609 16.37 -0.89 1.37
CA TRP A 609 17.31 -1.56 0.44
C TRP A 609 18.51 -0.69 0.03
N SER A 610 18.42 0.62 0.27
CA SER A 610 19.49 1.58 -0.02
C SER A 610 20.53 1.70 1.11
N ALA A 611 20.26 1.12 2.28
CA ALA A 611 21.17 1.08 3.42
C ALA A 611 22.43 0.26 3.12
N ASN A 612 23.58 0.69 3.66
CA ASN A 612 24.89 0.10 3.35
C ASN A 612 24.96 -1.41 3.58
N GLN A 613 24.35 -1.89 4.67
CA GLN A 613 24.32 -3.30 5.04
C GLN A 613 23.49 -4.17 4.06
N HIS A 614 22.51 -3.59 3.37
CA HIS A 614 21.64 -4.31 2.42
C HIS A 614 22.14 -4.26 0.98
N LEU A 615 23.15 -3.43 0.66
CA LEU A 615 23.59 -3.19 -0.73
C LEU A 615 24.03 -4.48 -1.43
N GLN A 616 24.75 -5.36 -0.74
CA GLN A 616 25.23 -6.61 -1.34
C GLN A 616 24.06 -7.52 -1.73
N GLU A 617 23.11 -7.71 -0.83
CA GLU A 617 21.93 -8.53 -1.06
C GLU A 617 21.02 -7.95 -2.14
N ARG A 618 20.82 -6.63 -2.13
CA ARG A 618 20.12 -5.90 -3.18
C ARG A 618 20.75 -6.16 -4.55
N ASP A 619 22.07 -6.05 -4.63
CA ASP A 619 22.79 -6.23 -5.89
C ASP A 619 22.68 -7.69 -6.38
N GLN A 620 22.67 -8.69 -5.48
CA GLN A 620 22.41 -10.09 -5.83
C GLN A 620 21.00 -10.32 -6.36
N LEU A 621 19.98 -9.71 -5.73
CA LEU A 621 18.60 -9.75 -6.21
C LEU A 621 18.50 -9.16 -7.62
N LEU A 622 19.04 -7.97 -7.84
CA LEU A 622 19.02 -7.27 -9.13
C LEU A 622 19.77 -8.05 -10.21
N GLN A 623 20.95 -8.60 -9.90
CA GLN A 623 21.72 -9.43 -10.83
C GLN A 623 20.94 -10.70 -11.22
N THR A 624 20.27 -11.34 -10.26
CA THR A 624 19.43 -12.53 -10.52
C THR A 624 18.26 -12.18 -11.44
N ILE A 625 17.60 -11.05 -11.19
CA ILE A 625 16.51 -10.54 -12.04
C ILE A 625 17.02 -10.28 -13.46
N MET A 626 18.12 -9.53 -13.61
CA MET A 626 18.68 -9.20 -14.93
C MET A 626 19.14 -10.44 -15.70
N HIS A 627 19.71 -11.42 -15.00
CA HIS A 627 20.09 -12.70 -15.60
C HIS A 627 18.87 -13.44 -16.14
N LEU A 628 17.80 -13.56 -15.35
CA LEU A 628 16.54 -14.19 -15.77
C LEU A 628 15.84 -13.41 -16.89
N SER A 629 15.88 -12.08 -16.86
CA SER A 629 15.39 -11.24 -17.96
C SER A 629 16.09 -11.59 -19.28
N ALA A 630 17.43 -11.69 -19.27
CA ALA A 630 18.19 -12.01 -20.46
C ALA A 630 17.98 -13.46 -20.93
N GLU A 631 17.87 -14.42 -20.01
CA GLU A 631 17.72 -15.84 -20.34
C GLU A 631 16.30 -16.20 -20.80
N ARG A 632 15.29 -15.61 -20.16
CA ARG A 632 13.87 -16.01 -20.32
C ARG A 632 13.02 -14.98 -21.05
N ALA A 633 13.60 -13.85 -21.44
CA ALA A 633 12.88 -12.71 -22.01
C ALA A 633 11.77 -12.17 -21.08
N PHE A 634 11.94 -12.31 -19.76
CA PHE A 634 11.01 -11.74 -18.79
C PHE A 634 11.25 -10.24 -18.62
N ARG A 635 10.17 -9.45 -18.64
CA ARG A 635 10.15 -8.09 -18.12
C ARG A 635 9.79 -8.11 -16.65
N PHE A 636 10.74 -7.78 -15.78
CA PHE A 636 10.47 -7.63 -14.35
C PHE A 636 10.02 -6.22 -14.01
N THR A 637 9.03 -6.09 -13.12
CA THR A 637 8.58 -4.81 -12.53
C THR A 637 8.59 -4.94 -11.02
N LEU A 638 9.20 -3.98 -10.31
CA LEU A 638 9.15 -3.92 -8.85
C LEU A 638 7.95 -3.07 -8.42
N LEU A 639 7.13 -3.58 -7.50
CA LEU A 639 5.95 -2.89 -6.96
C LEU A 639 6.05 -2.87 -5.44
N SER A 640 6.04 -1.68 -4.83
CA SER A 640 6.26 -1.54 -3.39
C SER A 640 5.51 -0.40 -2.69
N GLY A 641 5.49 -0.48 -1.35
CA GLY A 641 4.85 0.43 -0.41
C GLY A 641 5.83 1.15 0.53
N ASP A 642 5.55 1.12 1.84
CA ASP A 642 6.37 1.58 2.98
C ASP A 642 6.58 3.11 3.09
N VAL A 643 7.17 3.74 2.07
CA VAL A 643 7.73 5.11 2.18
C VAL A 643 6.72 6.29 2.19
N HIS A 644 5.42 6.01 2.38
CA HIS A 644 4.30 6.96 2.46
C HIS A 644 4.20 8.03 1.34
N CYS A 645 4.84 7.82 0.19
CA CYS A 645 4.69 8.68 -0.99
C CYS A 645 4.56 7.87 -2.29
N ALA A 646 4.05 8.51 -3.35
CA ALA A 646 4.11 7.94 -4.69
C ALA A 646 5.44 8.27 -5.36
N GLY A 647 5.98 7.31 -6.11
CA GLY A 647 7.28 7.41 -6.78
C GLY A 647 7.34 6.53 -8.02
N TYR A 648 8.08 6.98 -9.03
CA TYR A 648 8.43 6.16 -10.19
C TYR A 648 9.95 6.17 -10.41
N GLY A 649 10.56 4.99 -10.32
CA GLY A 649 11.97 4.78 -10.55
C GLY A 649 12.22 3.76 -11.65
N MET A 650 13.47 3.67 -12.09
CA MET A 650 13.89 2.61 -13.01
C MET A 650 15.38 2.31 -12.86
N ILE A 651 15.73 1.06 -13.15
CA ILE A 651 17.07 0.65 -13.56
C ILE A 651 17.04 0.42 -15.06
N HIS A 652 18.11 0.79 -15.75
CA HIS A 652 18.32 0.48 -17.16
C HIS A 652 19.80 0.35 -17.46
N GLY A 653 20.13 -0.21 -18.62
CA GLY A 653 21.48 -0.31 -19.12
C GLY A 653 22.13 1.04 -19.35
N ARG A 654 23.43 1.13 -19.05
CA ARG A 654 24.26 2.30 -19.39
C ARG A 654 24.61 2.37 -20.87
N GLY A 655 24.65 1.22 -21.55
CA GLY A 655 25.16 1.13 -22.93
C GLY A 655 26.68 1.36 -22.97
N ASP A 656 27.15 2.05 -24.01
CA ASP A 656 28.57 2.37 -24.21
C ASP A 656 29.00 3.68 -23.52
N GLU A 657 28.08 4.37 -22.83
CA GLU A 657 28.36 5.61 -22.12
C GLU A 657 29.36 5.38 -20.98
N SER A 658 30.24 6.37 -20.75
CA SER A 658 31.23 6.28 -19.68
C SER A 658 30.60 6.58 -18.32
N GLU A 659 31.31 6.28 -17.23
CA GLU A 659 30.80 6.55 -15.89
C GLU A 659 30.65 8.05 -15.61
N SER A 660 31.49 8.89 -16.21
CA SER A 660 31.38 10.35 -16.08
C SER A 660 30.15 10.94 -16.77
N ASP A 661 29.56 10.22 -17.72
CA ASP A 661 28.42 10.72 -18.51
C ASP A 661 27.07 10.35 -17.88
N VAL A 662 27.07 9.49 -16.85
CA VAL A 662 25.84 8.96 -16.24
C VAL A 662 24.92 10.06 -15.74
N GLU A 663 25.47 11.10 -15.10
CA GLU A 663 24.69 12.21 -14.52
C GLU A 663 23.84 12.96 -15.56
N ASP A 664 24.28 12.97 -16.83
CA ASP A 664 23.64 13.70 -17.93
C ASP A 664 22.84 12.78 -18.87
N MET A 665 22.84 11.47 -18.62
CA MET A 665 22.11 10.53 -19.48
C MET A 665 20.60 10.85 -19.52
N PRO A 666 19.96 10.89 -20.69
CA PRO A 666 18.52 11.07 -20.80
C PRO A 666 17.76 9.83 -20.31
N VAL A 667 16.46 10.00 -20.01
CA VAL A 667 15.57 8.86 -19.75
C VAL A 667 15.46 8.02 -21.03
N PRO A 668 15.64 6.69 -20.96
CA PRO A 668 15.56 5.85 -22.15
C PRO A 668 14.17 5.92 -22.80
N THR A 669 14.15 5.98 -24.13
CA THR A 669 12.93 5.92 -24.94
C THR A 669 12.22 4.58 -24.74
N GLU A 670 10.94 4.51 -25.07
CA GLU A 670 10.15 3.28 -24.96
C GLU A 670 10.76 2.11 -25.74
N LYS A 671 11.22 2.35 -26.97
CA LYS A 671 11.92 1.36 -27.79
C LYS A 671 13.20 0.85 -27.12
N GLN A 672 13.97 1.73 -26.49
CA GLN A 672 15.16 1.33 -25.74
C GLN A 672 14.80 0.50 -24.51
N ARG A 673 13.76 0.90 -23.76
CA ARG A 673 13.26 0.14 -22.61
C ARG A 673 12.78 -1.25 -23.02
N ALA A 674 12.00 -1.35 -24.10
CA ALA A 674 11.48 -2.62 -24.62
C ALA A 674 12.59 -3.59 -25.05
N ALA A 675 13.72 -3.09 -25.58
CA ALA A 675 14.84 -3.91 -26.02
C ALA A 675 15.88 -4.23 -24.92
N ASP A 676 15.85 -3.54 -23.78
CA ASP A 676 16.87 -3.67 -22.74
C ASP A 676 16.48 -4.72 -21.69
N PRO A 677 17.23 -5.84 -21.57
CA PRO A 677 16.98 -6.84 -20.53
C PRO A 677 17.33 -6.34 -19.11
N ARG A 678 18.04 -5.21 -18.99
CA ARG A 678 18.35 -4.58 -17.69
C ARG A 678 17.31 -3.54 -17.27
N PHE A 679 16.33 -3.25 -18.12
CA PHE A 679 15.27 -2.31 -17.78
C PHE A 679 14.32 -2.93 -16.74
N ILE A 680 14.34 -2.37 -15.53
CA ILE A 680 13.51 -2.77 -14.39
C ILE A 680 12.82 -1.51 -13.83
N PRO A 681 11.52 -1.29 -14.13
CA PRO A 681 10.76 -0.23 -13.49
C PRO A 681 10.48 -0.53 -12.02
N GLN A 682 10.47 0.53 -11.19
CA GLN A 682 10.04 0.53 -9.80
C GLN A 682 8.80 1.42 -9.67
N ILE A 683 7.69 0.80 -9.28
CA ILE A 683 6.42 1.45 -8.96
C ILE A 683 6.34 1.58 -7.44
N VAL A 684 6.26 2.80 -6.91
CA VAL A 684 6.11 3.06 -5.47
C VAL A 684 4.76 3.72 -5.25
N SER A 685 3.87 3.06 -4.49
CA SER A 685 2.51 3.55 -4.24
C SER A 685 2.17 3.43 -2.75
N SER A 686 2.58 4.41 -1.97
CA SER A 686 2.31 4.48 -0.53
C SER A 686 1.85 5.89 -0.15
N ALA A 687 0.94 6.13 0.79
CA ALA A 687 0.10 5.22 1.54
C ALA A 687 -1.38 5.36 1.14
N ILE A 688 -2.20 4.31 1.28
CA ILE A 688 -3.66 4.42 1.03
C ILE A 688 -4.38 5.15 2.17
N VAL A 689 -3.88 5.02 3.42
CA VAL A 689 -4.46 5.68 4.61
C VAL A 689 -3.44 6.57 5.31
N ASN A 690 -2.20 6.10 5.49
CA ASN A 690 -1.21 6.78 6.33
C ASN A 690 -0.81 8.17 5.81
N VAL A 691 -0.26 9.02 6.68
CA VAL A 691 0.10 10.40 6.35
C VAL A 691 1.42 10.43 5.56
N PRO A 692 1.53 11.28 4.52
CA PRO A 692 2.78 11.40 3.77
C PRO A 692 3.93 11.96 4.62
N PRO A 693 5.18 11.73 4.20
CA PRO A 693 6.35 12.29 4.88
C PRO A 693 6.27 13.82 4.96
N PRO A 694 6.86 14.44 6.00
CA PRO A 694 6.90 15.89 6.12
C PRO A 694 7.49 16.57 4.87
N ALA A 695 6.88 17.65 4.41
CA ALA A 695 7.28 18.32 3.16
C ALA A 695 8.79 18.66 3.05
N PRO A 696 9.50 19.08 4.12
CA PRO A 696 10.95 19.29 4.04
C PRO A 696 11.76 18.01 3.76
N LEU A 697 11.36 16.88 4.34
CA LEU A 697 11.99 15.58 4.10
C LEU A 697 11.74 15.11 2.67
N LEU A 698 10.49 15.23 2.20
CA LEU A 698 10.13 14.92 0.82
C LEU A 698 10.94 15.77 -0.18
N LYS A 699 11.08 17.08 0.08
CA LYS A 699 11.89 17.98 -0.76
C LYS A 699 13.36 17.53 -0.81
N LEU A 700 13.91 17.12 0.32
CA LEU A 700 15.28 16.63 0.42
C LEU A 700 15.47 15.32 -0.39
N LEU A 701 14.53 14.38 -0.30
CA LEU A 701 14.52 13.16 -1.10
C LEU A 701 14.45 13.47 -2.59
N CYS A 702 13.58 14.39 -3.00
CA CYS A 702 13.50 14.85 -4.38
C CYS A 702 14.83 15.47 -4.87
N LEU A 703 15.52 16.23 -4.01
CA LEU A 703 16.84 16.79 -4.34
C LEU A 703 17.90 15.70 -4.61
N THR A 704 17.89 14.60 -3.85
CA THR A 704 18.80 13.47 -4.11
C THR A 704 18.35 12.60 -5.28
N ALA A 705 17.07 12.66 -5.66
CA ALA A 705 16.48 11.96 -6.80
C ALA A 705 16.85 12.56 -8.17
N ARG A 706 17.29 13.83 -8.22
CA ARG A 706 17.51 14.59 -9.47
C ARG A 706 18.47 13.93 -10.44
N LYS A 707 19.55 13.37 -9.90
CA LYS A 707 20.64 12.85 -10.71
C LYS A 707 20.57 11.33 -10.77
N PRO A 708 20.64 10.74 -11.97
CA PRO A 708 20.84 9.30 -12.10
C PRO A 708 22.17 8.88 -11.47
N GLN A 709 22.25 7.61 -11.08
CA GLN A 709 23.44 7.05 -10.44
C GLN A 709 23.81 5.73 -11.10
N SER A 710 25.11 5.46 -11.22
CA SER A 710 25.60 4.14 -11.58
C SER A 710 25.14 3.12 -10.53
N ILE A 711 24.64 1.98 -10.99
CA ILE A 711 24.34 0.83 -10.14
C ILE A 711 24.81 -0.42 -10.87
N LEU A 712 25.38 -1.37 -10.13
CA LEU A 712 26.12 -2.47 -10.74
C LEU A 712 27.21 -1.92 -11.70
N LYS A 713 27.86 -2.77 -12.48
CA LYS A 713 28.99 -2.33 -13.33
C LYS A 713 28.55 -1.58 -14.60
N ASP A 714 27.36 -1.85 -15.10
CA ASP A 714 26.91 -1.50 -16.45
C ASP A 714 25.46 -0.98 -16.50
N SER A 715 24.88 -0.63 -15.35
CA SER A 715 23.50 -0.16 -15.23
C SER A 715 23.43 1.20 -14.56
N VAL A 716 22.29 1.87 -14.74
CA VAL A 716 21.97 3.19 -14.22
C VAL A 716 20.65 3.08 -13.49
N GLN A 717 20.59 3.60 -12.27
CA GLN A 717 19.34 3.80 -11.53
C GLN A 717 18.94 5.28 -11.56
N ARG A 718 17.63 5.57 -11.62
CA ARG A 718 17.10 6.93 -11.53
C ARG A 718 15.66 6.96 -11.04
N MET A 719 15.28 8.08 -10.45
CA MET A 719 13.87 8.46 -10.32
C MET A 719 13.43 9.25 -11.57
N VAL A 720 12.14 9.21 -11.88
CA VAL A 720 11.55 9.89 -13.04
C VAL A 720 10.58 10.97 -12.58
N PRO A 721 10.69 12.20 -13.12
CA PRO A 721 9.77 13.28 -12.81
C PRO A 721 8.39 13.01 -13.46
N LEU A 722 7.47 12.39 -12.70
CA LEU A 722 6.14 11.97 -13.17
C LEU A 722 5.00 12.87 -12.66
N PHE A 723 5.14 13.45 -11.47
CA PHE A 723 4.02 14.05 -10.72
C PHE A 723 3.88 15.57 -10.89
N GLY A 724 4.54 16.13 -11.90
CA GLY A 724 4.54 17.57 -12.16
C GLY A 724 5.31 17.94 -13.43
N PRO A 725 5.56 19.23 -13.67
CA PRO A 725 6.44 19.66 -14.75
C PRO A 725 7.83 19.02 -14.62
N LYS A 726 8.44 18.63 -15.74
CA LYS A 726 9.72 17.88 -15.76
C LYS A 726 10.86 18.58 -15.02
N ASP A 727 10.87 19.91 -15.03
CA ASP A 727 11.92 20.73 -14.40
C ASP A 727 11.61 21.07 -12.93
N ASP A 728 10.42 20.69 -12.44
CA ASP A 728 10.06 20.88 -11.05
C ASP A 728 10.66 19.76 -10.20
N ILE A 729 11.30 20.14 -9.12
CA ILE A 729 11.86 19.20 -8.17
C ILE A 729 10.78 18.40 -7.42
N ASP A 730 9.58 18.94 -7.29
CA ASP A 730 8.48 18.26 -6.59
C ASP A 730 7.81 17.20 -7.48
N SER A 731 8.31 16.98 -8.71
CA SER A 731 7.75 16.01 -9.65
C SER A 731 8.29 14.57 -9.48
N PHE A 732 9.37 14.36 -8.71
CA PHE A 732 10.00 13.04 -8.55
C PHE A 732 9.28 12.12 -7.56
N LEU A 733 8.77 12.69 -6.46
CA LEU A 733 7.99 12.01 -5.44
C LEU A 733 6.78 12.87 -5.09
N LEU A 734 5.64 12.22 -4.84
CA LEU A 734 4.40 12.90 -4.48
C LEU A 734 3.96 12.50 -3.07
N GLY A 735 4.09 13.43 -2.12
CA GLY A 735 3.63 13.28 -0.74
C GLY A 735 2.12 13.49 -0.61
N ARG A 736 1.34 12.61 -1.23
CA ARG A 736 -0.11 12.55 -1.12
C ARG A 736 -0.53 11.09 -1.03
N ARG A 737 -1.58 10.81 -0.27
CA ARG A 737 -2.11 9.45 -0.17
C ARG A 737 -2.54 8.94 -1.53
N ASN A 738 -2.31 7.66 -1.79
CA ASN A 738 -2.56 7.05 -3.08
C ASN A 738 -2.74 5.54 -3.00
N TRP A 739 -3.29 4.98 -4.07
CA TRP A 739 -3.28 3.56 -4.38
C TRP A 739 -2.98 3.38 -5.88
N CYS A 740 -2.59 2.18 -6.30
CA CYS A 740 -2.19 1.93 -7.68
C CYS A 740 -3.14 0.92 -8.35
N GLU A 741 -3.70 1.29 -9.49
CA GLU A 741 -4.38 0.37 -10.40
C GLU A 741 -3.35 -0.25 -11.35
N ALA A 742 -3.34 -1.57 -11.47
CA ALA A 742 -2.52 -2.29 -12.44
C ALA A 742 -3.40 -3.08 -13.42
N THR A 743 -3.19 -2.90 -14.72
CA THR A 743 -3.84 -3.72 -15.76
C THR A 743 -2.77 -4.57 -16.42
N LEU A 744 -2.90 -5.89 -16.28
CA LEU A 744 -1.90 -6.86 -16.70
C LEU A 744 -2.31 -7.55 -18.01
N GLY A 745 -1.49 -7.36 -19.06
CA GLY A 745 -1.68 -8.01 -20.36
C GLY A 745 -2.52 -7.18 -21.33
N GLY A 746 -2.20 -5.90 -21.51
CA GLY A 746 -2.87 -5.00 -22.46
C GLY A 746 -2.78 -5.46 -23.94
N PRO A 747 -3.35 -4.70 -24.89
CA PRO A 747 -3.49 -5.11 -26.30
C PRO A 747 -2.20 -5.57 -26.97
N ASP A 748 -1.08 -4.94 -26.62
CA ASP A 748 0.26 -5.23 -27.14
C ASP A 748 1.14 -6.02 -26.13
N GLY A 749 0.52 -6.62 -25.12
CA GLY A 749 1.20 -7.33 -24.03
C GLY A 749 1.80 -6.42 -22.97
N GLU A 750 1.53 -5.11 -22.98
CA GLU A 750 2.04 -4.17 -21.98
C GLU A 750 1.34 -4.30 -20.62
N LEU A 751 2.02 -3.87 -19.55
CA LEU A 751 1.39 -3.63 -18.26
C LEU A 751 1.21 -2.13 -18.02
N SER A 752 0.03 -1.72 -17.58
CA SER A 752 -0.25 -0.33 -17.22
C SER A 752 -0.37 -0.19 -15.71
N PHE A 753 0.32 0.81 -15.15
CA PHE A 753 0.24 1.17 -13.74
C PHE A 753 -0.26 2.61 -13.62
N SER A 754 -1.30 2.81 -12.82
CA SER A 754 -1.96 4.10 -12.64
C SER A 754 -2.08 4.45 -11.15
N TRP A 755 -1.31 5.43 -10.70
CA TRP A 755 -1.47 6.00 -9.35
C TRP A 755 -2.72 6.84 -9.29
N ARG A 756 -3.51 6.64 -8.25
CA ARG A 756 -4.71 7.42 -7.94
C ARG A 756 -4.47 8.12 -6.62
N CYS A 757 -4.04 9.37 -6.72
CA CYS A 757 -3.59 10.17 -5.60
C CYS A 757 -4.70 11.12 -5.18
N GLU A 758 -4.91 11.33 -3.88
CA GLU A 758 -5.89 12.32 -3.43
C GLU A 758 -5.57 13.71 -4.02
N ALA A 759 -6.56 14.37 -4.63
CA ALA A 759 -6.37 15.71 -5.20
C ALA A 759 -6.02 16.74 -4.11
N SER A 760 -6.66 16.58 -2.95
CA SER A 760 -6.34 17.28 -1.70
C SER A 760 -6.61 16.34 -0.52
N ARG A 761 -6.00 16.64 0.63
CA ARG A 761 -6.10 15.79 1.81
C ARG A 761 -7.55 15.51 2.19
N GLY A 762 -7.91 14.22 2.22
CA GLY A 762 -9.26 13.78 2.59
C GLY A 762 -10.31 13.91 1.49
N SER A 763 -9.92 14.36 0.29
CA SER A 763 -10.82 14.44 -0.86
C SER A 763 -11.13 13.06 -1.42
N THR A 764 -12.31 12.93 -2.02
CA THR A 764 -12.71 11.77 -2.84
C THR A 764 -12.37 11.97 -4.33
N GLU A 765 -11.99 13.19 -4.71
CA GLU A 765 -11.40 13.47 -6.01
C GLU A 765 -9.93 13.04 -6.02
N VAL A 766 -9.50 12.44 -7.14
CA VAL A 766 -8.15 11.93 -7.30
C VAL A 766 -7.52 12.43 -8.59
N ASP A 767 -6.22 12.73 -8.52
CA ASP A 767 -5.36 12.89 -9.68
C ASP A 767 -4.85 11.52 -10.13
N VAL A 768 -4.77 11.31 -11.44
CA VAL A 768 -4.31 10.04 -12.02
C VAL A 768 -3.04 10.24 -12.80
N PHE A 769 -1.99 9.50 -12.44
CA PHE A 769 -0.71 9.44 -13.14
C PHE A 769 -0.52 8.02 -13.65
N SER A 770 -0.02 7.83 -14.87
CA SER A 770 0.09 6.49 -15.46
C SER A 770 1.39 6.27 -16.21
N VAL A 771 1.87 5.03 -16.18
CA VAL A 771 3.00 4.55 -16.97
C VAL A 771 2.66 3.19 -17.59
N THR A 772 3.24 2.92 -18.76
CA THR A 772 3.18 1.60 -19.40
C THR A 772 4.55 0.94 -19.36
N VAL A 773 4.55 -0.37 -19.19
CA VAL A 773 5.73 -1.22 -19.16
C VAL A 773 5.63 -2.22 -20.31
N PRO A 774 6.48 -2.09 -21.34
CA PRO A 774 6.43 -2.97 -22.49
C PRO A 774 7.05 -4.34 -22.17
N PRO A 775 6.59 -5.42 -22.82
CA PRO A 775 7.29 -6.70 -22.77
C PRO A 775 8.73 -6.57 -23.27
N LEU A 776 9.60 -7.50 -22.87
CA LEU A 776 10.97 -7.54 -23.37
C LEU A 776 10.99 -8.16 -24.78
N VAL A 777 11.44 -7.37 -25.76
CA VAL A 777 11.54 -7.83 -27.16
C VAL A 777 12.78 -8.70 -27.30
N SER A 778 12.60 -9.99 -27.59
CA SER A 778 13.74 -10.88 -27.83
C SER A 778 14.51 -10.48 -29.10
N SER A 779 15.85 -10.48 -29.04
CA SER A 779 16.73 -10.19 -30.17
C SER A 779 16.56 -11.15 -31.36
N SER A 780 15.93 -12.32 -31.15
CA SER A 780 15.57 -13.28 -32.21
C SER A 780 14.40 -12.84 -33.09
N CYS A 781 13.63 -11.82 -32.72
CA CYS A 781 12.52 -11.29 -33.54
C CYS A 781 12.97 -10.20 -34.54
N CYS A 782 14.27 -9.85 -34.55
CA CYS A 782 14.83 -8.80 -35.40
C CYS A 782 15.67 -9.35 -36.58
N GLN A 783 15.53 -10.63 -36.95
CA GLN A 783 16.13 -11.21 -38.16
C GLN A 783 15.11 -11.46 -39.26
#